data_AF-A0A0F9USL5-F1
#
_entry.id   AF-A0A0F9USL5-F1
#
_cell.length_a   1.000
_cell.length_b   1.000
_cell.length_c   1.000
_cell.angle_alpha   90.00
_cell.angle_beta   90.00
_cell.angle_gamma   90.00
#
_symmetry.space_group_name_H-M   'P 1'
#
loop_
_entity.id
_entity.type
_entity.pdbx_description
1 polymer ?
#
loop_
_entity_poly.entity_id
_entity_poly.type
_entity_poly.pdbx_seq_one_letter_code
_entity_poly.pdbx_strand_id
1 'polypeptide(L)'
;MIDKSKDIFEMLSGALDEATPMPDPDRRAANLARSNELFSQVNQETTDALRPTDKKAGRPRSAVSERIAHMSRKLKVMLAGSTALVTSVAALVLVVNQPPHITQPQGAITSMEIEGIDAVTVAPADNRMEMDVVADAPQEQSESSAPQAVMDEAKRMREARDQTATSQPVAKPTPSIQNKAAPVKSLMADSSMAGAPRTAQAPTLELSSRMAIHDDIVVQPADNDRFEGESLNGVKSVAKEPVSTFSIDVDTASWSFARRMIQSGQMPSPDMVRIEELINYFDYGYIAPSDDAADPFATHVSVFDAPWNDGKQLVRIGIQGQEPTLVDRPPLDLAFLIDTSGSMNSPDKLGLLKQSFMLMLDQLHPEDRVGIVTYAGSAGVVLEMTGASDVDDIEGALQRLSAGGSTAGAAGLRAAYDLIGDAKDEGRIGRVILATDGDFNVGMSSTEEMKTFIEGKRDSGAYLSVLGFGQGNYNDALMQTLAQNGNGQAAYIDTLSEARKVLVEQLSGALFPIANDVKIQVEFNPDTVAEYRLIGYETRALDREDFNNDKIDAGEIGAGHQVTALYEITPVGSDAREINPLRYGEDVKETTKMSVGELGYVNLRYKKPGETKSKLIGTAIHSGSGPADSDASFAAAIAGFGQLMKDNRYLGDWSYADAAALASSSMGSDPFGYRHEAVQMIHLMQSLDR
;
A
#
# COMPACT_ATOMS: atom_id res chain seq x y z
N MET A 1 -22.00 59.79 0.46
CA MET A 1 -21.31 58.52 0.13
C MET A 1 -22.26 57.39 0.44
N ILE A 2 -22.36 56.41 -0.45
CA ILE A 2 -23.04 55.12 -0.19
C ILE A 2 -21.91 54.09 -0.10
N ASP A 3 -22.01 53.18 0.87
CA ASP A 3 -21.00 52.15 1.11
C ASP A 3 -21.07 51.09 0.01
N LYS A 4 -20.02 51.01 -0.81
CA LYS A 4 -19.89 50.06 -1.93
C LYS A 4 -19.28 48.72 -1.52
N SER A 5 -18.87 48.52 -0.26
CA SER A 5 -18.15 47.31 0.16
C SER A 5 -19.04 46.07 0.20
N LYS A 6 -20.31 46.22 0.58
CA LYS A 6 -21.26 45.08 0.69
C LYS A 6 -21.79 44.59 -0.65
N ASP A 7 -22.11 45.51 -1.55
CA ASP A 7 -22.63 45.27 -2.91
C ASP A 7 -21.76 44.24 -3.66
N ILE A 8 -20.43 44.37 -3.55
CA ILE A 8 -19.46 43.55 -4.27
C ILE A 8 -19.46 42.10 -3.75
N PHE A 9 -19.68 41.86 -2.44
CA PHE A 9 -19.69 40.50 -1.89
C PHE A 9 -20.98 39.74 -2.22
N GLU A 10 -22.14 40.40 -2.20
CA GLU A 10 -23.39 39.77 -2.67
C GLU A 10 -23.35 39.49 -4.18
N MET A 11 -22.76 40.40 -4.98
CA MET A 11 -22.50 40.16 -6.41
C MET A 11 -21.51 39.01 -6.66
N LEU A 12 -20.45 38.85 -5.86
CA LEU A 12 -19.52 37.72 -6.00
C LEU A 12 -20.17 36.39 -5.62
N SER A 13 -20.94 36.36 -4.53
CA SER A 13 -21.67 35.15 -4.10
C SER A 13 -22.66 34.70 -5.16
N GLY A 14 -23.49 35.62 -5.68
CA GLY A 14 -24.44 35.29 -6.75
C GLY A 14 -23.76 34.83 -8.04
N ALA A 15 -22.59 35.38 -8.38
CA ALA A 15 -21.82 34.93 -9.55
C ALA A 15 -21.18 33.55 -9.35
N LEU A 16 -20.78 33.18 -8.12
CA LEU A 16 -20.32 31.82 -7.78
C LEU A 16 -21.47 30.81 -7.84
N ASP A 17 -22.63 31.16 -7.27
CA ASP A 17 -23.84 30.32 -7.30
C ASP A 17 -24.41 30.14 -8.72
N GLU A 18 -24.25 31.11 -9.63
CA GLU A 18 -24.63 30.96 -11.06
C GLU A 18 -23.58 30.24 -11.93
N ALA A 19 -22.30 30.24 -11.53
CA ALA A 19 -21.21 29.72 -12.37
C ALA A 19 -20.86 28.25 -12.14
N THR A 20 -21.21 27.66 -11.00
CA THR A 20 -20.74 26.32 -10.61
C THR A 20 -21.90 25.31 -10.52
N PRO A 21 -21.99 24.31 -11.43
CA PRO A 21 -22.98 23.25 -11.30
C PRO A 21 -22.64 22.38 -10.08
N MET A 22 -23.50 22.40 -9.06
CA MET A 22 -23.33 21.55 -7.87
C MET A 22 -23.36 20.06 -8.29
N PRO A 23 -22.59 19.16 -7.63
CA PRO A 23 -22.62 17.73 -7.91
C PRO A 23 -24.04 17.16 -7.78
N ASP A 24 -24.57 16.64 -8.89
CA ASP A 24 -25.96 16.18 -8.99
C ASP A 24 -26.23 15.00 -8.02
N PRO A 25 -27.03 15.20 -6.95
CA PRO A 25 -27.24 14.18 -5.94
C PRO A 25 -28.15 13.05 -6.45
N ASP A 26 -29.02 13.33 -7.41
CA ASP A 26 -29.91 12.34 -8.03
C ASP A 26 -29.10 11.47 -9.01
N ARG A 27 -28.14 12.06 -9.74
CA ARG A 27 -27.17 11.30 -10.58
C ARG A 27 -26.23 10.44 -9.73
N ARG A 28 -25.73 10.95 -8.59
CA ARG A 28 -24.95 10.16 -7.63
C ARG A 28 -25.75 8.98 -7.06
N ALA A 29 -27.04 9.21 -6.74
CA ALA A 29 -27.93 8.15 -6.29
C ALA A 29 -28.23 7.13 -7.41
N ALA A 30 -28.40 7.58 -8.66
CA ALA A 30 -28.62 6.72 -9.81
C ALA A 30 -27.41 5.84 -10.14
N ASN A 31 -26.19 6.39 -10.11
CA ASN A 31 -24.95 5.63 -10.33
C ASN A 31 -24.74 4.58 -9.23
N LEU A 32 -24.98 4.94 -7.96
CA LEU A 32 -24.94 3.99 -6.84
C LEU A 32 -26.02 2.90 -6.98
N ALA A 33 -27.23 3.24 -7.43
CA ALA A 33 -28.28 2.26 -7.70
C ALA A 33 -27.92 1.30 -8.85
N ARG A 34 -27.38 1.82 -9.96
CA ARG A 34 -26.92 1.06 -11.13
C ARG A 34 -25.75 0.13 -10.79
N SER A 35 -24.82 0.57 -9.94
CA SER A 35 -23.75 -0.27 -9.37
C SER A 35 -24.31 -1.43 -8.53
N ASN A 36 -25.28 -1.16 -7.64
CA ASN A 36 -25.96 -2.21 -6.87
C ASN A 36 -26.81 -3.15 -7.74
N GLU A 37 -27.38 -2.65 -8.85
CA GLU A 37 -28.10 -3.48 -9.81
C GLU A 37 -27.15 -4.45 -10.52
N LEU A 38 -25.99 -3.97 -11.00
CA LEU A 38 -24.94 -4.81 -11.59
C LEU A 38 -24.45 -5.89 -10.62
N PHE A 39 -24.23 -5.54 -9.35
CA PHE A 39 -23.93 -6.50 -8.28
C PHE A 39 -25.05 -7.56 -8.15
N SER A 40 -26.32 -7.18 -8.26
CA SER A 40 -27.43 -8.12 -8.21
C SER A 40 -27.52 -9.04 -9.44
N GLN A 41 -27.17 -8.55 -10.63
CA GLN A 41 -27.23 -9.32 -11.88
C GLN A 41 -26.11 -10.38 -11.95
N VAL A 42 -24.88 -10.03 -11.60
CA VAL A 42 -23.74 -10.98 -11.54
C VAL A 42 -23.98 -12.09 -10.50
N ASN A 43 -24.63 -11.76 -9.38
CA ASN A 43 -25.05 -12.73 -8.38
C ASN A 43 -26.30 -13.55 -8.79
N GLN A 44 -27.08 -13.10 -9.79
CA GLN A 44 -28.21 -13.88 -10.32
C GLN A 44 -27.76 -14.91 -11.37
N GLU A 45 -26.87 -14.54 -12.29
CA GLU A 45 -26.29 -15.49 -13.27
C GLU A 45 -25.59 -16.69 -12.60
N THR A 46 -25.03 -16.48 -11.41
CA THR A 46 -24.43 -17.56 -10.60
C THR A 46 -25.45 -18.41 -9.83
N THR A 47 -26.66 -17.90 -9.54
CA THR A 47 -27.73 -18.71 -8.92
C THR A 47 -28.49 -19.62 -9.89
N ASP A 48 -28.68 -19.22 -11.15
CA ASP A 48 -29.32 -20.07 -12.17
C ASP A 48 -28.45 -21.28 -12.60
N ALA A 49 -27.18 -21.31 -12.20
CA ALA A 49 -26.25 -22.42 -12.43
C ALA A 49 -26.44 -23.63 -11.47
N LEU A 50 -27.41 -23.59 -10.54
CA LEU A 50 -27.56 -24.60 -9.49
C LEU A 50 -28.24 -25.92 -9.93
N ARG A 51 -27.41 -26.90 -10.30
CA ARG A 51 -27.61 -28.37 -10.23
C ARG A 51 -29.02 -28.93 -10.56
N PRO A 52 -29.21 -29.56 -11.74
CA PRO A 52 -30.37 -30.41 -12.00
C PRO A 52 -30.46 -31.58 -10.98
N THR A 53 -31.60 -31.72 -10.29
CA THR A 53 -31.83 -32.82 -9.34
C THR A 53 -32.38 -34.06 -10.03
N ASP A 54 -31.77 -35.22 -9.75
CA ASP A 54 -32.01 -36.47 -10.49
C ASP A 54 -33.35 -37.13 -10.09
N LYS A 55 -34.33 -37.15 -11.01
CA LYS A 55 -35.58 -37.92 -10.88
C LYS A 55 -35.75 -38.89 -12.05
N LYS A 56 -35.33 -40.13 -11.83
CA LYS A 56 -35.48 -41.25 -12.77
C LYS A 56 -36.93 -41.59 -13.09
N ALA A 57 -37.36 -41.37 -14.34
CA ALA A 57 -38.45 -42.10 -14.96
C ALA A 57 -38.29 -42.16 -16.50
N GLY A 58 -38.39 -43.36 -17.08
CA GLY A 58 -38.71 -43.59 -18.49
C GLY A 58 -37.74 -43.08 -19.58
N ARG A 59 -36.85 -43.96 -20.08
CA ARG A 59 -36.41 -43.90 -21.49
C ARG A 59 -37.51 -44.48 -22.39
N PRO A 60 -37.71 -43.94 -23.60
CA PRO A 60 -37.25 -44.67 -24.78
C PRO A 60 -36.22 -43.89 -25.64
N ARG A 61 -35.78 -44.51 -26.74
CA ARG A 61 -34.69 -44.04 -27.63
C ARG A 61 -35.24 -43.35 -28.89
N SER A 62 -34.86 -42.09 -29.16
CA SER A 62 -34.60 -41.55 -30.52
C SER A 62 -34.28 -40.04 -30.48
N ALA A 63 -33.03 -39.63 -30.78
CA ALA A 63 -32.64 -38.24 -31.15
C ALA A 63 -31.13 -38.08 -31.40
N VAL A 64 -30.28 -38.75 -30.61
CA VAL A 64 -28.83 -38.44 -30.54
C VAL A 64 -28.03 -39.05 -31.71
N SER A 65 -28.55 -40.08 -32.38
CA SER A 65 -27.86 -40.77 -33.48
C SER A 65 -27.80 -39.98 -34.80
N GLU A 66 -28.57 -38.91 -34.96
CA GLU A 66 -28.64 -38.15 -36.22
C GLU A 66 -27.75 -36.89 -36.24
N ARG A 67 -27.52 -36.24 -35.09
CA ARG A 67 -26.68 -35.01 -35.05
C ARG A 67 -25.18 -35.30 -35.18
N ILE A 68 -24.69 -36.45 -34.73
CA ILE A 68 -23.28 -36.85 -34.89
C ILE A 68 -22.96 -37.21 -36.37
N ALA A 69 -23.96 -37.62 -37.15
CA ALA A 69 -23.78 -37.97 -38.57
C ALA A 69 -23.61 -36.75 -39.50
N HIS A 70 -23.90 -35.52 -39.04
CA HIS A 70 -24.01 -34.35 -39.92
C HIS A 70 -22.82 -33.38 -39.91
N MET A 71 -21.95 -33.39 -38.88
CA MET A 71 -20.73 -32.57 -38.87
C MET A 71 -19.57 -33.20 -39.67
N SER A 72 -19.52 -34.53 -39.79
CA SER A 72 -18.42 -35.26 -40.45
C SER A 72 -18.42 -35.20 -41.98
N ARG A 73 -19.34 -34.44 -42.61
CA ARG A 73 -19.47 -34.31 -44.07
C ARG A 73 -19.18 -32.93 -44.66
N LYS A 74 -18.79 -31.92 -43.86
CA LYS A 74 -18.40 -30.58 -44.38
C LYS A 74 -16.89 -30.30 -44.40
N LEU A 75 -16.03 -31.22 -43.94
CA LEU A 75 -14.57 -31.04 -43.87
C LEU A 75 -13.78 -31.89 -44.88
N LYS A 76 -14.31 -32.11 -46.09
CA LYS A 76 -13.65 -32.90 -47.16
C LYS A 76 -13.74 -32.34 -48.59
N VAL A 77 -14.16 -31.08 -48.77
CA VAL A 77 -14.21 -30.43 -50.09
C VAL A 77 -13.69 -28.99 -50.02
N MET A 78 -12.42 -28.81 -49.62
CA MET A 78 -11.55 -27.68 -50.04
C MET A 78 -10.11 -27.90 -49.55
N LEU A 79 -9.40 -28.86 -50.13
CA LEU A 79 -7.93 -28.89 -50.10
C LEU A 79 -7.38 -29.61 -51.33
N ALA A 80 -7.19 -28.87 -52.43
CA ALA A 80 -6.58 -29.36 -53.64
C ALA A 80 -5.84 -28.21 -54.36
N GLY A 81 -4.50 -28.27 -54.37
CA GLY A 81 -3.68 -27.50 -55.32
C GLY A 81 -3.11 -26.16 -54.86
N SER A 82 -2.09 -26.19 -54.01
CA SER A 82 -0.91 -25.30 -54.16
C SER A 82 0.31 -25.90 -53.46
N THR A 83 1.38 -26.18 -54.21
CA THR A 83 2.61 -26.83 -53.70
C THR A 83 3.81 -25.90 -53.82
N ALA A 84 4.40 -25.49 -52.69
CA ALA A 84 5.73 -24.88 -52.62
C ALA A 84 6.31 -25.04 -51.20
N LEU A 85 7.64 -24.98 -51.09
CA LEU A 85 8.41 -24.81 -49.84
C LEU A 85 8.14 -25.82 -48.69
N VAL A 86 8.47 -27.09 -48.92
CA VAL A 86 8.82 -28.04 -47.84
C VAL A 86 10.21 -28.63 -48.08
N THR A 87 11.22 -27.79 -47.85
CA THR A 87 12.64 -28.14 -47.74
C THR A 87 13.29 -27.17 -46.74
N SER A 88 14.23 -27.64 -45.92
CA SER A 88 15.00 -26.86 -44.90
C SER A 88 14.45 -26.81 -43.46
N VAL A 89 13.98 -27.92 -42.90
CA VAL A 89 13.82 -28.08 -41.42
C VAL A 89 14.59 -29.29 -40.86
N ALA A 90 15.01 -30.25 -41.70
CA ALA A 90 15.70 -31.47 -41.28
C ALA A 90 17.23 -31.31 -40.99
N ALA A 91 17.69 -30.11 -40.65
CA ALA A 91 19.13 -29.78 -40.56
C ALA A 91 19.56 -29.05 -39.27
N LEU A 92 18.63 -28.74 -38.34
CA LEU A 92 18.89 -27.88 -37.17
C LEU A 92 18.75 -28.62 -35.82
N VAL A 93 19.05 -29.92 -35.78
CA VAL A 93 18.94 -30.76 -34.56
C VAL A 93 20.20 -31.61 -34.34
N LEU A 94 21.38 -31.16 -34.80
CA LEU A 94 22.61 -31.97 -34.75
C LEU A 94 23.93 -31.18 -34.60
N VAL A 95 23.90 -29.96 -34.03
CA VAL A 95 25.11 -29.21 -33.66
C VAL A 95 24.95 -28.55 -32.27
N VAL A 96 24.81 -29.37 -31.22
CA VAL A 96 24.95 -28.95 -29.82
C VAL A 96 25.77 -30.00 -29.06
N ASN A 97 27.11 -29.90 -29.18
CA ASN A 97 28.11 -30.52 -28.29
C ASN A 97 29.52 -30.25 -28.83
N GLN A 98 30.24 -29.26 -28.28
CA GLN A 98 31.71 -29.21 -28.05
C GLN A 98 32.03 -27.97 -27.18
N PRO A 99 33.10 -27.98 -26.34
CA PRO A 99 33.38 -26.93 -25.36
C PRO A 99 34.14 -25.73 -25.94
N PRO A 100 34.10 -24.55 -25.28
CA PRO A 100 34.85 -23.36 -25.71
C PRO A 100 36.36 -23.50 -25.43
N HIS A 101 37.18 -23.13 -26.41
CA HIS A 101 38.63 -22.98 -26.24
C HIS A 101 39.00 -21.56 -25.78
N ILE A 102 40.02 -21.48 -24.91
CA ILE A 102 40.60 -20.22 -24.42
C ILE A 102 41.64 -19.72 -25.43
N THR A 103 41.58 -18.44 -25.80
CA THR A 103 42.62 -17.75 -26.57
C THR A 103 42.92 -16.37 -25.99
N GLN A 104 44.14 -16.17 -25.51
CA GLN A 104 44.68 -14.87 -25.10
C GLN A 104 45.20 -14.09 -26.31
N PRO A 105 45.14 -12.75 -26.29
CA PRO A 105 46.13 -11.90 -26.95
C PRO A 105 47.26 -11.51 -25.95
N GLN A 106 48.52 -11.67 -26.36
CA GLN A 106 49.68 -11.11 -25.67
C GLN A 106 50.53 -10.28 -26.65
N GLY A 107 51.18 -9.24 -26.11
CA GLY A 107 52.20 -8.44 -26.80
C GLY A 107 51.81 -6.97 -26.98
N ALA A 108 52.67 -6.00 -26.69
CA ALA A 108 53.96 -6.08 -26.00
C ALA A 108 54.27 -4.73 -25.32
N ILE A 109 55.15 -4.73 -24.31
CA ILE A 109 55.51 -3.54 -23.53
C ILE A 109 56.85 -2.98 -24.04
N THR A 110 56.93 -1.68 -24.27
CA THR A 110 58.20 -0.95 -24.43
C THR A 110 58.13 0.35 -23.62
N SER A 111 59.10 0.57 -22.75
CA SER A 111 59.15 1.71 -21.83
C SER A 111 59.56 3.02 -22.52
N MET A 112 59.02 4.14 -22.05
CA MET A 112 59.75 5.40 -22.01
C MET A 112 59.43 6.14 -20.71
N GLU A 113 60.41 6.90 -20.24
CA GLU A 113 60.54 7.44 -18.89
C GLU A 113 60.71 8.96 -19.00
N ILE A 114 59.95 9.73 -18.21
CA ILE A 114 60.09 11.19 -18.09
C ILE A 114 59.92 11.55 -16.61
N GLU A 115 60.87 12.31 -16.07
CA GLU A 115 60.95 12.69 -14.66
C GLU A 115 60.00 13.85 -14.29
N GLY A 116 59.79 14.01 -12.98
CA GLY A 116 58.75 14.81 -12.38
C GLY A 116 58.89 16.34 -12.44
N ILE A 117 57.83 16.99 -11.94
CA ILE A 117 57.83 18.35 -11.40
C ILE A 117 57.01 18.31 -10.09
N ASP A 118 57.32 19.19 -9.15
CA ASP A 118 56.93 19.10 -7.74
C ASP A 118 55.43 19.22 -7.40
N ALA A 119 55.11 18.73 -6.20
CA ALA A 119 53.81 18.93 -5.56
C ALA A 119 53.62 20.38 -5.06
N VAL A 120 52.40 20.91 -5.20
CA VAL A 120 51.98 22.18 -4.60
C VAL A 120 50.84 21.93 -3.61
N THR A 121 51.14 22.07 -2.33
CA THR A 121 50.13 22.15 -1.27
C THR A 121 49.39 23.48 -1.31
N VAL A 122 48.06 23.45 -1.21
CA VAL A 122 47.23 24.66 -1.02
C VAL A 122 46.63 24.62 0.38
N ALA A 123 47.05 25.56 1.22
CA ALA A 123 46.46 25.83 2.53
C ALA A 123 45.37 26.92 2.43
N PRO A 124 44.40 27.00 3.37
CA PRO A 124 43.29 27.93 3.26
C PRO A 124 43.72 29.39 3.44
N ALA A 125 43.06 30.30 2.72
CA ALA A 125 43.26 31.73 2.86
C ALA A 125 42.37 32.30 3.98
N ASP A 126 42.99 32.80 5.05
CA ASP A 126 42.34 33.72 6.00
C ASP A 126 42.11 35.07 5.29
N ASN A 127 40.97 35.70 5.51
CA ASN A 127 40.64 37.00 4.90
C ASN A 127 39.74 37.84 5.82
N ARG A 128 40.33 38.32 6.92
CA ARG A 128 39.70 39.33 7.78
C ARG A 128 39.62 40.68 7.08
N MET A 129 38.47 41.32 7.15
CA MET A 129 38.37 42.79 7.12
C MET A 129 37.54 43.26 8.32
N GLU A 130 38.10 44.22 9.05
CA GLU A 130 37.43 44.93 10.13
C GLU A 130 36.59 46.08 9.55
N MET A 131 35.47 46.45 10.18
CA MET A 131 35.04 47.85 10.20
C MET A 131 34.08 48.15 11.37
N ASP A 132 34.53 49.10 12.19
CA ASP A 132 33.83 50.00 13.13
C ASP A 132 32.54 49.57 13.84
N VAL A 133 32.67 49.48 15.17
CA VAL A 133 31.56 49.69 16.11
C VAL A 133 31.40 51.19 16.36
N VAL A 134 30.21 51.74 16.08
CA VAL A 134 29.77 53.03 16.62
C VAL A 134 28.58 52.79 17.53
N ALA A 135 28.73 53.09 18.82
CA ALA A 135 27.65 53.08 19.79
C ALA A 135 27.06 54.48 19.94
N ASP A 136 25.74 54.56 20.05
CA ASP A 136 25.07 55.61 20.83
C ASP A 136 23.86 55.01 21.54
N ALA A 137 23.63 55.44 22.78
CA ALA A 137 22.53 54.98 23.63
C ALA A 137 22.34 55.93 24.83
N PRO A 138 21.17 56.58 24.94
CA PRO A 138 20.67 57.09 26.21
C PRO A 138 19.80 56.04 26.92
N GLN A 139 20.05 55.81 28.21
CA GLN A 139 19.13 55.08 29.08
C GLN A 139 18.05 56.04 29.61
N GLU A 140 16.87 55.51 29.97
CA GLU A 140 16.25 55.86 31.27
C GLU A 140 15.30 54.74 31.75
N GLN A 141 14.65 54.92 32.91
CA GLN A 141 14.24 53.83 33.80
C GLN A 141 12.72 53.76 34.04
N SER A 142 12.22 52.55 34.36
CA SER A 142 10.96 52.25 35.09
C SER A 142 9.64 52.77 34.45
N GLU A 143 8.48 52.09 34.56
CA GLU A 143 7.92 51.37 35.71
C GLU A 143 7.21 50.04 35.34
N SER A 144 6.74 49.32 36.36
CA SER A 144 6.01 48.06 36.23
C SER A 144 4.50 48.26 36.41
N SER A 145 3.70 47.76 35.46
CA SER A 145 2.28 47.47 35.69
C SER A 145 1.82 46.31 34.79
N ALA A 146 0.95 45.44 35.33
CA ALA A 146 0.48 44.23 34.64
C ALA A 146 -1.06 44.25 34.48
N PRO A 147 -1.63 43.93 33.30
CA PRO A 147 -3.08 43.81 33.13
C PRO A 147 -3.60 42.48 33.69
N GLN A 148 -4.10 42.50 34.91
CA GLN A 148 -4.57 41.31 35.65
C GLN A 148 -5.98 40.83 35.21
N ALA A 149 -6.23 40.74 33.89
CA ALA A 149 -7.57 40.67 33.31
C ALA A 149 -7.96 39.32 32.66
N VAL A 150 -7.00 38.44 32.33
CA VAL A 150 -7.26 37.24 31.49
C VAL A 150 -7.66 36.00 32.32
N MET A 151 -7.54 36.05 33.66
CA MET A 151 -7.63 34.85 34.52
C MET A 151 -8.98 34.63 35.21
N ASP A 152 -9.90 35.60 35.19
CA ASP A 152 -11.24 35.47 35.79
C ASP A 152 -12.30 34.91 34.83
N GLU A 153 -12.10 35.01 33.51
CA GLU A 153 -13.07 34.54 32.50
C GLU A 153 -12.99 33.01 32.32
N ALA A 154 -11.79 32.46 32.25
CA ALA A 154 -11.54 31.01 32.22
C ALA A 154 -12.08 30.27 33.47
N LYS A 155 -12.24 30.98 34.59
CA LYS A 155 -12.82 30.41 35.82
C LYS A 155 -14.34 30.31 35.76
N ARG A 156 -15.02 31.33 35.22
CA ARG A 156 -16.49 31.39 35.13
C ARG A 156 -17.08 30.35 34.18
N MET A 157 -16.38 29.99 33.10
CA MET A 157 -16.82 28.91 32.21
C MET A 157 -16.68 27.50 32.81
N ARG A 158 -15.90 27.32 33.89
CA ARG A 158 -15.71 26.02 34.55
C ARG A 158 -16.80 25.70 35.58
N GLU A 159 -17.41 26.71 36.18
CA GLU A 159 -18.48 26.56 37.19
C GLU A 159 -19.89 26.40 36.56
N ALA A 160 -20.04 26.69 35.25
CA ALA A 160 -21.30 26.57 34.52
C ALA A 160 -21.60 25.15 33.97
N ARG A 161 -20.66 24.20 34.06
CA ARG A 161 -20.77 22.85 33.46
C ARG A 161 -21.17 21.74 34.44
N ASP A 162 -21.39 22.07 35.71
CA ASP A 162 -21.62 21.11 36.82
C ASP A 162 -23.06 21.18 37.40
N GLN A 163 -24.04 21.66 36.61
CA GLN A 163 -25.44 21.85 37.06
C GLN A 163 -26.51 21.26 36.11
N THR A 164 -26.23 20.14 35.47
CA THR A 164 -27.24 19.33 34.76
C THR A 164 -27.13 17.84 35.09
N ALA A 165 -27.19 17.52 36.38
CA ALA A 165 -27.36 16.16 36.88
C ALA A 165 -28.57 16.10 37.83
N THR A 166 -29.69 15.54 37.37
CA THR A 166 -30.89 15.33 38.20
C THR A 166 -31.46 13.95 37.91
N SER A 167 -31.77 13.20 38.96
CA SER A 167 -31.95 11.76 38.92
C SER A 167 -33.42 11.32 39.00
N GLN A 168 -33.72 10.16 38.42
CA GLN A 168 -34.88 9.33 38.79
C GLN A 168 -34.44 7.85 38.91
N PRO A 169 -35.05 7.05 39.82
CA PRO A 169 -34.54 5.73 40.19
C PRO A 169 -35.16 4.56 39.40
N VAL A 170 -34.36 3.51 39.17
CA VAL A 170 -34.81 2.23 38.62
C VAL A 170 -34.68 1.12 39.68
N ALA A 171 -35.59 0.15 39.65
CA ALA A 171 -35.80 -0.83 40.73
C ALA A 171 -34.86 -2.06 40.69
N LYS A 172 -34.76 -2.75 41.84
CA LYS A 172 -33.96 -3.97 42.03
C LYS A 172 -34.64 -5.23 41.45
N PRO A 173 -33.88 -6.12 40.77
CA PRO A 173 -34.21 -7.54 40.65
C PRO A 173 -33.66 -8.36 41.84
N THR A 174 -34.18 -9.58 42.03
CA THR A 174 -33.77 -10.56 43.07
C THR A 174 -33.16 -11.80 42.38
N PRO A 175 -32.11 -12.47 42.92
CA PRO A 175 -31.31 -13.45 42.18
C PRO A 175 -31.91 -14.88 42.12
N SER A 176 -31.74 -15.54 40.97
CA SER A 176 -32.04 -16.97 40.68
C SER A 176 -31.59 -17.29 39.23
N ILE A 177 -31.09 -18.47 38.82
CA ILE A 177 -30.73 -19.72 39.52
C ILE A 177 -29.33 -20.17 39.04
N GLN A 178 -28.52 -20.80 39.88
CA GLN A 178 -27.22 -21.37 39.52
C GLN A 178 -27.34 -22.89 39.26
N ASN A 179 -26.99 -23.36 38.06
CA ASN A 179 -27.06 -24.79 37.69
C ASN A 179 -25.67 -25.41 37.59
N LYS A 180 -25.39 -26.47 38.37
CA LYS A 180 -24.11 -27.19 38.39
C LYS A 180 -24.18 -28.45 37.52
N ALA A 181 -23.26 -28.59 36.58
CA ALA A 181 -22.94 -29.89 35.99
C ALA A 181 -21.94 -30.64 36.89
N ALA A 182 -22.06 -31.98 36.97
CA ALA A 182 -21.18 -32.85 37.73
C ALA A 182 -20.50 -33.88 36.79
N PRO A 183 -19.23 -34.25 37.03
CA PRO A 183 -18.48 -35.13 36.13
C PRO A 183 -18.83 -36.61 36.34
N VAL A 184 -18.84 -37.38 35.25
CA VAL A 184 -18.99 -38.85 35.28
C VAL A 184 -17.64 -39.50 35.03
N LYS A 185 -17.20 -40.39 35.94
CA LYS A 185 -15.99 -41.21 35.76
C LYS A 185 -16.32 -42.49 34.99
N SER A 186 -15.41 -42.93 34.12
CA SER A 186 -15.40 -44.27 33.55
C SER A 186 -14.44 -45.20 34.33
N LEU A 187 -14.70 -46.51 34.30
CA LEU A 187 -13.93 -47.57 34.97
C LEU A 187 -13.83 -48.81 34.06
N MET A 188 -12.79 -49.63 34.20
CA MET A 188 -12.42 -50.72 33.26
C MET A 188 -12.49 -52.16 33.83
N ALA A 189 -12.81 -53.11 32.94
CA ALA A 189 -12.52 -54.55 32.88
C ALA A 189 -12.76 -55.02 31.40
N ASP A 190 -12.23 -56.09 30.78
CA ASP A 190 -11.64 -57.39 31.18
C ASP A 190 -12.67 -58.45 31.68
N SER A 191 -12.60 -59.77 31.39
CA SER A 191 -11.64 -60.69 30.72
C SER A 191 -12.42 -61.79 29.93
N SER A 192 -11.90 -62.75 29.14
CA SER A 192 -10.60 -63.07 28.47
C SER A 192 -10.79 -64.32 27.56
N MET A 193 -9.86 -64.62 26.61
CA MET A 193 -9.41 -65.96 26.11
C MET A 193 -10.44 -67.05 25.64
N ALA A 194 -10.17 -68.02 24.73
CA ALA A 194 -9.16 -68.25 23.68
C ALA A 194 -9.55 -69.52 22.84
N GLY A 195 -8.99 -69.73 21.63
CA GLY A 195 -9.11 -71.02 20.91
C GLY A 195 -8.78 -71.03 19.40
N ALA A 196 -8.03 -72.03 18.93
CA ALA A 196 -7.69 -72.31 17.51
C ALA A 196 -7.48 -73.85 17.37
N PRO A 197 -7.53 -74.52 16.17
CA PRO A 197 -6.60 -74.28 15.03
C PRO A 197 -7.05 -74.67 13.58
N ARG A 198 -6.32 -74.17 12.54
CA ARG A 198 -5.97 -74.79 11.21
C ARG A 198 -7.11 -75.37 10.30
N THR A 199 -7.05 -75.45 8.96
CA THR A 199 -6.02 -75.30 7.89
C THR A 199 -6.54 -74.43 6.71
N ALA A 200 -5.75 -74.24 5.63
CA ALA A 200 -6.05 -73.36 4.49
C ALA A 200 -6.39 -74.09 3.17
N GLN A 201 -7.06 -73.41 2.22
CA GLN A 201 -6.49 -73.12 0.86
C GLN A 201 -7.41 -72.28 -0.06
N ALA A 202 -6.76 -71.55 -0.99
CA ALA A 202 -7.24 -70.93 -2.23
C ALA A 202 -8.29 -69.78 -2.17
N PRO A 203 -8.13 -68.70 -2.97
CA PRO A 203 -9.00 -67.51 -2.90
C PRO A 203 -10.21 -67.58 -3.85
N THR A 204 -11.37 -67.14 -3.35
CA THR A 204 -12.55 -66.81 -4.17
C THR A 204 -12.59 -65.29 -4.43
N LEU A 205 -13.07 -64.88 -5.61
CA LEU A 205 -13.21 -63.47 -5.98
C LEU A 205 -14.47 -62.87 -5.31
N GLU A 206 -14.32 -62.38 -4.08
CA GLU A 206 -15.35 -61.62 -3.37
C GLU A 206 -15.60 -60.27 -4.04
N LEU A 207 -16.78 -60.12 -4.65
CA LEU A 207 -17.24 -58.88 -5.31
C LEU A 207 -17.68 -57.82 -4.28
N SER A 208 -16.73 -57.36 -3.45
CA SER A 208 -16.96 -56.31 -2.45
C SER A 208 -17.04 -54.93 -3.11
N SER A 209 -18.26 -54.47 -3.37
CA SER A 209 -18.54 -53.15 -3.94
C SER A 209 -18.18 -52.02 -2.97
N ARG A 210 -16.94 -51.53 -3.03
CA ARG A 210 -16.61 -50.21 -2.50
C ARG A 210 -17.07 -49.15 -3.50
N MET A 211 -17.98 -48.29 -3.07
CA MET A 211 -18.19 -47.01 -3.73
C MET A 211 -16.87 -46.25 -3.66
N ALA A 212 -16.23 -46.02 -4.80
CA ALA A 212 -15.15 -45.05 -4.87
C ALA A 212 -15.78 -43.67 -4.68
N ILE A 213 -15.60 -43.10 -3.49
CA ILE A 213 -15.54 -41.65 -3.38
C ILE A 213 -14.36 -41.27 -4.28
N HIS A 214 -14.65 -40.59 -5.39
CA HIS A 214 -13.62 -39.75 -5.97
C HIS A 214 -13.48 -38.61 -4.99
N ASP A 215 -12.32 -38.56 -4.31
CA ASP A 215 -11.80 -37.28 -3.90
C ASP A 215 -11.60 -36.51 -5.22
N ASP A 216 -12.56 -35.62 -5.53
CA ASP A 216 -12.30 -34.54 -6.47
C ASP A 216 -11.19 -33.72 -5.84
N ILE A 217 -9.95 -34.10 -6.15
CA ILE A 217 -8.77 -33.31 -5.83
C ILE A 217 -8.97 -31.99 -6.55
N VAL A 218 -9.49 -31.00 -5.82
CA VAL A 218 -9.41 -29.60 -6.18
C VAL A 218 -7.92 -29.31 -6.19
N VAL A 219 -7.33 -29.48 -7.37
CA VAL A 219 -6.01 -28.95 -7.69
C VAL A 219 -6.19 -27.45 -7.54
N GLN A 220 -5.81 -26.93 -6.37
CA GLN A 220 -5.65 -25.49 -6.21
C GLN A 220 -4.75 -25.04 -7.36
N PRO A 221 -5.12 -23.97 -8.10
CA PRO A 221 -4.23 -23.43 -9.12
C PRO A 221 -2.87 -23.20 -8.46
N ALA A 222 -1.79 -23.57 -9.15
CA ALA A 222 -0.46 -23.35 -8.61
C ALA A 222 -0.33 -21.86 -8.29
N ASP A 223 -0.10 -21.55 -7.02
CA ASP A 223 0.10 -20.17 -6.59
C ASP A 223 1.45 -19.69 -7.14
N ASN A 224 1.40 -18.67 -7.98
CA ASN A 224 2.57 -18.00 -8.54
C ASN A 224 2.57 -16.51 -8.18
N ASP A 225 1.85 -16.11 -7.12
CA ASP A 225 1.96 -14.77 -6.55
C ASP A 225 3.36 -14.63 -5.91
N ARG A 226 4.03 -13.49 -6.16
CA ARG A 226 5.46 -13.29 -5.88
C ARG A 226 5.69 -12.03 -5.06
N PHE A 227 6.31 -12.23 -3.90
CA PHE A 227 6.71 -11.20 -2.94
C PHE A 227 8.20 -11.37 -2.61
N GLU A 228 8.87 -10.27 -2.28
CA GLU A 228 10.28 -10.28 -1.85
C GLU A 228 10.35 -10.19 -0.31
N GLY A 229 10.77 -11.31 0.31
CA GLY A 229 10.76 -11.47 1.75
C GLY A 229 12.02 -10.95 2.43
N GLU A 230 11.91 -9.81 3.11
CA GLU A 230 12.96 -9.29 3.99
C GLU A 230 12.75 -9.65 5.47
N SER A 231 13.87 -9.78 6.19
CA SER A 231 13.89 -10.09 7.63
C SER A 231 13.80 -8.83 8.49
N LEU A 232 13.01 -8.88 9.57
CA LEU A 232 12.76 -7.71 10.46
C LEU A 232 14.00 -6.88 10.78
N ASN A 233 13.83 -5.57 10.71
CA ASN A 233 14.80 -4.58 11.18
C ASN A 233 15.28 -4.90 12.59
N GLY A 234 16.60 -4.96 12.77
CA GLY A 234 17.23 -5.34 14.04
C GLY A 234 17.35 -4.18 15.04
N VAL A 235 17.51 -4.51 16.32
CA VAL A 235 17.83 -3.51 17.36
C VAL A 235 19.23 -2.93 17.11
N LYS A 236 19.32 -1.60 17.11
CA LYS A 236 20.55 -0.81 16.98
C LYS A 236 20.87 -0.09 18.29
N SER A 237 22.14 0.16 18.57
CA SER A 237 22.57 0.95 19.74
C SER A 237 22.94 2.38 19.33
N VAL A 238 22.28 3.37 19.95
CA VAL A 238 22.42 4.80 19.62
C VAL A 238 23.87 5.26 19.80
N ALA A 239 24.60 4.72 20.77
CA ALA A 239 26.01 5.00 21.01
C ALA A 239 26.97 4.53 19.89
N LYS A 240 26.48 3.83 18.85
CA LYS A 240 27.25 3.40 17.67
C LYS A 240 26.64 3.94 16.37
N GLU A 241 25.33 3.79 16.23
CA GLU A 241 24.55 4.11 15.05
C GLU A 241 23.36 4.98 15.47
N PRO A 242 23.55 6.26 15.85
CA PRO A 242 22.47 7.10 16.36
C PRO A 242 21.44 7.49 15.29
N VAL A 243 21.69 7.18 14.02
CA VAL A 243 20.91 7.66 12.88
C VAL A 243 20.29 6.52 12.08
N SER A 244 19.01 6.69 11.76
CA SER A 244 18.22 5.86 10.87
C SER A 244 17.75 6.72 9.68
N THR A 245 17.94 6.26 8.45
CA THR A 245 17.44 6.91 7.22
C THR A 245 16.53 5.95 6.47
N PHE A 246 15.41 6.45 5.94
CA PHE A 246 14.50 5.66 5.11
C PHE A 246 13.75 6.54 4.10
N SER A 247 13.31 5.90 3.02
CA SER A 247 12.38 6.44 2.04
C SER A 247 10.98 6.57 2.66
N ILE A 248 10.23 7.63 2.32
CA ILE A 248 8.84 7.75 2.79
C ILE A 248 7.84 6.98 1.93
N ASP A 249 8.27 6.49 0.76
CA ASP A 249 7.46 5.64 -0.12
C ASP A 249 6.89 4.44 0.67
N VAL A 250 5.55 4.31 0.70
CA VAL A 250 4.81 3.20 1.29
C VAL A 250 3.56 2.90 0.44
N ASP A 251 3.50 1.68 -0.10
CA ASP A 251 2.30 1.16 -0.78
C ASP A 251 1.32 0.55 0.24
N THR A 252 0.18 0.00 -0.21
CA THR A 252 -0.83 -0.65 0.66
C THR A 252 -1.18 -2.08 0.27
N ALA A 253 -0.50 -2.65 -0.75
CA ALA A 253 -0.84 -3.94 -1.34
C ALA A 253 -0.79 -5.11 -0.34
N SER A 254 0.18 -5.10 0.59
CA SER A 254 0.36 -6.12 1.62
C SER A 254 -0.86 -6.27 2.54
N TRP A 255 -1.53 -5.15 2.89
CA TRP A 255 -2.76 -5.21 3.68
C TRP A 255 -3.86 -5.96 2.92
N SER A 256 -4.14 -5.55 1.68
CA SER A 256 -5.20 -6.12 0.85
C SER A 256 -4.94 -7.60 0.50
N PHE A 257 -3.68 -8.00 0.31
CA PHE A 257 -3.32 -9.42 0.17
C PHE A 257 -3.52 -10.21 1.46
N ALA A 258 -3.04 -9.70 2.61
CA ALA A 258 -3.22 -10.36 3.89
C ALA A 258 -4.72 -10.49 4.25
N ARG A 259 -5.52 -9.45 3.98
CA ARG A 259 -7.00 -9.49 4.08
C ARG A 259 -7.59 -10.61 3.26
N ARG A 260 -7.30 -10.65 1.95
CA ARG A 260 -7.80 -11.67 1.03
C ARG A 260 -7.49 -13.10 1.51
N MET A 261 -6.24 -13.33 1.92
CA MET A 261 -5.81 -14.63 2.45
C MET A 261 -6.58 -15.01 3.72
N ILE A 262 -6.61 -14.11 4.71
CA ILE A 262 -7.30 -14.33 6.00
C ILE A 262 -8.80 -14.56 5.80
N GLN A 263 -9.47 -13.75 4.97
CA GLN A 263 -10.89 -13.91 4.64
C GLN A 263 -11.19 -15.22 3.88
N SER A 264 -10.23 -15.75 3.11
CA SER A 264 -10.34 -17.08 2.48
C SER A 264 -10.08 -18.26 3.45
N GLY A 265 -9.72 -17.98 4.71
CA GLY A 265 -9.35 -18.98 5.72
C GLY A 265 -7.91 -19.50 5.60
N GLN A 266 -7.02 -18.70 5.02
CA GLN A 266 -5.60 -19.04 4.82
C GLN A 266 -4.68 -18.07 5.60
N MET A 267 -3.57 -18.59 6.09
CA MET A 267 -2.53 -17.79 6.74
C MET A 267 -1.71 -17.05 5.67
N PRO A 268 -1.45 -15.74 5.79
CA PRO A 268 -0.48 -15.04 4.96
C PRO A 268 0.94 -15.64 5.09
N SER A 269 1.76 -15.54 4.05
CA SER A 269 3.19 -15.86 4.14
C SER A 269 3.96 -14.72 4.83
N PRO A 270 4.94 -14.96 5.70
CA PRO A 270 5.80 -13.90 6.27
C PRO A 270 6.43 -12.97 5.23
N ASP A 271 6.69 -13.48 4.02
CA ASP A 271 7.30 -12.72 2.93
C ASP A 271 6.33 -11.70 2.29
N MET A 272 5.01 -11.93 2.34
CA MET A 272 4.01 -10.98 1.81
C MET A 272 3.61 -9.90 2.83
N VAL A 273 4.06 -10.00 4.09
CA VAL A 273 3.72 -9.06 5.16
C VAL A 273 4.76 -7.93 5.22
N ARG A 274 4.34 -6.69 5.00
CA ARG A 274 5.13 -5.47 5.14
C ARG A 274 4.46 -4.57 6.18
N ILE A 275 5.10 -4.43 7.34
CA ILE A 275 4.43 -3.92 8.55
C ILE A 275 4.11 -2.43 8.40
N GLU A 276 4.95 -1.69 7.68
CA GLU A 276 4.74 -0.31 7.26
C GLU A 276 3.49 -0.16 6.39
N GLU A 277 3.23 -1.05 5.43
CA GLU A 277 2.01 -0.99 4.60
C GLU A 277 0.76 -1.30 5.43
N LEU A 278 0.86 -2.28 6.34
CA LEU A 278 -0.21 -2.62 7.26
C LEU A 278 -0.59 -1.42 8.16
N ILE A 279 0.40 -0.70 8.69
CA ILE A 279 0.18 0.53 9.48
C ILE A 279 -0.43 1.63 8.58
N ASN A 280 0.19 1.91 7.43
CA ASN A 280 -0.19 3.04 6.58
C ASN A 280 -1.47 2.84 5.76
N TYR A 281 -2.06 1.65 5.79
CA TYR A 281 -3.42 1.43 5.33
C TYR A 281 -4.46 2.30 6.05
N PHE A 282 -4.20 2.73 7.30
CA PHE A 282 -5.17 3.47 8.11
C PHE A 282 -4.90 4.98 8.15
N ASP A 283 -5.94 5.77 7.93
CA ASP A 283 -5.98 7.17 8.33
C ASP A 283 -5.82 7.26 9.86
N TYR A 284 -4.96 8.16 10.35
CA TYR A 284 -4.71 8.44 11.76
C TYR A 284 -5.14 9.84 12.21
N GLY A 285 -5.82 10.61 11.35
CA GLY A 285 -6.38 11.92 11.69
C GLY A 285 -5.33 13.01 11.94
N TYR A 286 -4.17 12.91 11.30
CA TYR A 286 -3.13 13.93 11.41
C TYR A 286 -3.61 15.27 10.83
N ILE A 287 -3.33 16.37 11.55
CA ILE A 287 -3.73 17.71 11.10
C ILE A 287 -2.81 18.14 9.96
N ALA A 288 -3.39 18.42 8.79
CA ALA A 288 -2.67 18.94 7.64
C ALA A 288 -2.12 20.36 7.88
N PRO A 289 -1.00 20.74 7.24
CA PRO A 289 -0.55 22.13 7.22
C PRO A 289 -1.59 23.00 6.49
N SER A 290 -1.71 24.26 6.91
CA SER A 290 -2.62 25.23 6.28
C SER A 290 -2.14 25.65 4.88
N ASP A 291 -3.04 26.14 4.03
CA ASP A 291 -2.70 26.52 2.65
C ASP A 291 -1.70 27.70 2.53
N ASP A 292 -1.49 28.45 3.61
CA ASP A 292 -0.49 29.51 3.73
C ASP A 292 0.85 29.05 4.35
N ALA A 293 1.00 27.75 4.65
CA ALA A 293 2.23 27.20 5.19
C ALA A 293 3.42 27.29 4.21
N ALA A 294 4.61 27.58 4.72
CA ALA A 294 5.82 27.73 3.91
C ALA A 294 6.29 26.42 3.24
N ASP A 295 5.98 25.30 3.89
CA ASP A 295 6.43 23.94 3.56
C ASP A 295 5.21 23.00 3.61
N PRO A 296 5.03 22.07 2.65
CA PRO A 296 3.76 21.37 2.42
C PRO A 296 3.54 20.15 3.34
N PHE A 297 4.20 20.12 4.51
CA PHE A 297 4.19 18.98 5.44
C PHE A 297 4.02 19.40 6.88
N ALA A 298 3.19 18.67 7.62
CA ALA A 298 3.12 18.71 9.08
C ALA A 298 3.69 17.42 9.68
N THR A 299 4.62 17.56 10.63
CA THR A 299 5.23 16.45 11.37
C THR A 299 4.59 16.31 12.74
N HIS A 300 4.02 15.14 13.01
CA HIS A 300 3.35 14.78 14.25
C HIS A 300 4.17 13.73 14.98
N VAL A 301 4.60 14.00 16.22
CA VAL A 301 5.42 13.07 17.02
C VAL A 301 4.73 12.77 18.35
N SER A 302 4.56 11.49 18.67
CA SER A 302 3.99 11.04 19.95
C SER A 302 4.76 9.85 20.50
N VAL A 303 5.14 9.91 21.79
CA VAL A 303 5.92 8.89 22.49
C VAL A 303 5.11 8.30 23.64
N PHE A 304 5.05 6.97 23.72
CA PHE A 304 4.22 6.21 24.65
C PHE A 304 4.83 4.84 24.95
N ASP A 305 4.38 4.12 25.98
CA ASP A 305 4.98 2.85 26.38
C ASP A 305 4.65 1.70 25.40
N ALA A 306 5.58 0.76 25.19
CA ALA A 306 5.43 -0.31 24.22
C ALA A 306 4.53 -1.44 24.75
N PRO A 307 3.42 -1.80 24.08
CA PRO A 307 2.38 -2.67 24.67
C PRO A 307 2.77 -4.17 24.77
N TRP A 308 3.95 -4.54 24.26
CA TRP A 308 4.50 -5.91 24.29
C TRP A 308 5.87 -6.01 25.01
N ASN A 309 6.47 -4.88 25.42
CA ASN A 309 7.80 -4.84 26.06
C ASN A 309 7.82 -3.82 27.21
N ASP A 310 7.62 -4.28 28.44
CA ASP A 310 7.79 -3.45 29.65
C ASP A 310 9.16 -2.76 29.67
N GLY A 311 9.18 -1.44 29.93
CA GLY A 311 10.42 -0.67 29.97
C GLY A 311 10.99 -0.25 28.60
N LYS A 312 10.32 -0.58 27.49
CA LYS A 312 10.52 0.05 26.17
C LYS A 312 9.38 1.02 25.86
N GLN A 313 9.62 1.92 24.91
CA GLN A 313 8.63 2.89 24.43
C GLN A 313 8.51 2.84 22.90
N LEU A 314 7.36 3.24 22.37
CA LEU A 314 7.15 3.51 20.95
C LEU A 314 7.21 5.01 20.67
N VAL A 315 7.93 5.39 19.63
CA VAL A 315 7.88 6.72 19.01
C VAL A 315 7.12 6.59 17.70
N ARG A 316 5.92 7.19 17.62
CA ARG A 316 5.18 7.36 16.36
C ARG A 316 5.57 8.69 15.72
N ILE A 317 5.95 8.64 14.46
CA ILE A 317 6.22 9.79 13.59
C ILE A 317 5.20 9.74 12.45
N GLY A 318 4.24 10.66 12.45
CA GLY A 318 3.32 10.88 11.35
C GLY A 318 3.75 12.08 10.51
N ILE A 319 3.82 11.92 9.19
CA ILE A 319 4.01 13.01 8.23
C ILE A 319 2.69 13.16 7.47
N GLN A 320 2.08 14.34 7.53
CA GLN A 320 0.86 14.68 6.82
C GLN A 320 1.16 15.68 5.71
N GLY A 321 0.85 15.30 4.47
CA GLY A 321 0.87 16.20 3.32
C GLY A 321 -0.23 17.26 3.39
N GLN A 322 0.03 18.44 2.85
CA GLN A 322 -0.98 19.47 2.59
C GLN A 322 -2.12 18.88 1.75
N GLU A 323 -3.36 19.20 2.10
CA GLU A 323 -4.57 18.85 1.33
C GLU A 323 -5.12 20.12 0.64
N PRO A 324 -4.52 20.58 -0.48
CA PRO A 324 -4.99 21.76 -1.20
C PRO A 324 -6.40 21.53 -1.73
N THR A 325 -7.25 22.56 -1.66
CA THR A 325 -8.65 22.45 -2.12
C THR A 325 -8.73 22.04 -3.59
N LEU A 326 -9.40 20.91 -3.86
CA LEU A 326 -9.45 20.23 -5.17
C LEU A 326 -10.09 21.04 -6.32
N VAL A 327 -10.57 22.24 -6.05
CA VAL A 327 -11.22 23.14 -7.02
C VAL A 327 -10.23 23.67 -8.05
N ASP A 328 -9.04 24.10 -7.63
CA ASP A 328 -8.04 24.78 -8.49
C ASP A 328 -6.95 23.81 -9.02
N ARG A 329 -7.35 22.62 -9.48
CA ARG A 329 -6.43 21.64 -10.09
C ARG A 329 -6.37 21.73 -11.62
N PRO A 330 -5.24 21.42 -12.26
CA PRO A 330 -5.20 21.22 -13.71
C PRO A 330 -6.11 20.06 -14.17
N PRO A 331 -6.66 20.11 -15.39
CA PRO A 331 -7.37 18.99 -16.00
C PRO A 331 -6.46 17.77 -16.21
N LEU A 332 -7.04 16.57 -16.10
CA LEU A 332 -6.37 15.28 -16.23
C LEU A 332 -6.56 14.65 -17.61
N ASP A 333 -5.56 13.89 -18.05
CA ASP A 333 -5.66 12.95 -19.16
C ASP A 333 -5.32 11.54 -18.68
N LEU A 334 -6.34 10.72 -18.48
CA LEU A 334 -6.25 9.40 -17.87
C LEU A 334 -6.28 8.31 -18.95
N ALA A 335 -5.16 7.63 -19.17
CA ALA A 335 -5.12 6.44 -20.03
C ALA A 335 -5.27 5.18 -19.18
N PHE A 336 -6.46 4.59 -19.19
CA PHE A 336 -6.72 3.29 -18.59
C PHE A 336 -6.09 2.19 -19.46
N LEU A 337 -4.98 1.63 -18.98
CA LEU A 337 -4.23 0.56 -19.63
C LEU A 337 -4.65 -0.79 -19.04
N ILE A 338 -5.62 -1.43 -19.68
CA ILE A 338 -6.34 -2.57 -19.13
C ILE A 338 -5.79 -3.89 -19.70
N ASP A 339 -5.42 -4.77 -18.79
CA ASP A 339 -5.18 -6.18 -19.10
C ASP A 339 -6.48 -6.86 -19.50
N THR A 340 -6.49 -7.43 -20.69
CA THR A 340 -7.62 -8.23 -21.20
C THR A 340 -7.20 -9.65 -21.56
N SER A 341 -6.08 -10.13 -21.01
CA SER A 341 -5.59 -11.50 -21.22
C SER A 341 -6.56 -12.58 -20.69
N GLY A 342 -6.31 -13.84 -21.04
CA GLY A 342 -7.16 -14.95 -20.61
C GLY A 342 -7.24 -15.18 -19.09
N SER A 343 -6.24 -14.74 -18.31
CA SER A 343 -6.20 -14.91 -16.84
C SER A 343 -7.10 -13.91 -16.10
N MET A 344 -7.43 -12.78 -16.73
CA MET A 344 -8.38 -11.77 -16.25
C MET A 344 -9.85 -12.24 -16.25
N ASN A 345 -10.13 -13.46 -16.72
CA ASN A 345 -11.48 -14.04 -16.83
C ASN A 345 -12.02 -14.59 -15.50
N SER A 346 -12.10 -13.74 -14.47
CA SER A 346 -12.75 -14.06 -13.18
C SER A 346 -13.49 -12.84 -12.60
N PRO A 347 -14.50 -13.03 -11.72
CA PRO A 347 -15.31 -11.93 -11.20
C PRO A 347 -14.48 -10.89 -10.42
N ASP A 348 -13.46 -11.35 -9.70
CA ASP A 348 -12.52 -10.55 -8.91
C ASP A 348 -11.36 -9.93 -9.73
N LYS A 349 -11.31 -10.18 -11.04
CA LYS A 349 -10.37 -9.55 -11.98
C LYS A 349 -11.07 -8.52 -12.85
N LEU A 350 -11.32 -8.82 -14.14
CA LEU A 350 -11.93 -7.85 -15.07
C LEU A 350 -13.33 -7.40 -14.63
N GLY A 351 -14.08 -8.23 -13.88
CA GLY A 351 -15.37 -7.84 -13.30
C GLY A 351 -15.25 -6.75 -12.24
N LEU A 352 -14.29 -6.89 -11.32
CA LEU A 352 -14.00 -5.91 -10.26
C LEU A 352 -13.36 -4.64 -10.83
N LEU A 353 -12.40 -4.78 -11.76
CA LEU A 353 -11.73 -3.68 -12.46
C LEU A 353 -12.74 -2.70 -13.10
N LYS A 354 -13.74 -3.22 -13.84
CA LYS A 354 -14.80 -2.38 -14.43
C LYS A 354 -15.57 -1.59 -13.37
N GLN A 355 -15.96 -2.22 -12.27
CA GLN A 355 -16.67 -1.54 -11.17
C GLN A 355 -15.77 -0.50 -10.48
N SER A 356 -14.49 -0.79 -10.34
CA SER A 356 -13.48 0.10 -9.75
C SER A 356 -13.32 1.39 -10.56
N PHE A 357 -13.21 1.28 -11.89
CA PHE A 357 -13.16 2.46 -12.76
C PHE A 357 -14.49 3.21 -12.82
N MET A 358 -15.65 2.54 -12.77
CA MET A 358 -16.93 3.26 -12.65
C MET A 358 -17.03 4.10 -11.36
N LEU A 359 -16.46 3.65 -10.23
CA LEU A 359 -16.36 4.48 -9.01
C LEU A 359 -15.43 5.69 -9.19
N MET A 360 -14.34 5.52 -9.95
CA MET A 360 -13.37 6.60 -10.23
C MET A 360 -13.97 7.70 -11.10
N LEU A 361 -14.78 7.35 -12.10
CA LEU A 361 -15.41 8.32 -13.01
C LEU A 361 -16.30 9.34 -12.28
N ASP A 362 -16.96 8.93 -11.18
CA ASP A 362 -17.77 9.82 -10.34
C ASP A 362 -16.95 10.95 -9.64
N GLN A 363 -15.61 10.89 -9.65
CA GLN A 363 -14.71 11.89 -9.05
C GLN A 363 -14.01 12.79 -10.07
N LEU A 364 -14.19 12.56 -11.36
CA LEU A 364 -13.55 13.35 -12.42
C LEU A 364 -14.30 14.65 -12.68
N HIS A 365 -13.55 15.70 -13.03
CA HIS A 365 -14.10 16.99 -13.43
C HIS A 365 -14.57 16.92 -14.90
N PRO A 366 -15.57 17.71 -15.33
CA PRO A 366 -16.06 17.70 -16.71
C PRO A 366 -14.99 17.96 -17.79
N GLU A 367 -13.89 18.62 -17.42
CA GLU A 367 -12.74 19.00 -18.26
C GLU A 367 -11.65 17.91 -18.37
N ASP A 368 -11.72 16.86 -17.55
CA ASP A 368 -10.82 15.71 -17.62
C ASP A 368 -11.13 14.86 -18.86
N ARG A 369 -10.14 14.11 -19.36
CA ARG A 369 -10.31 13.13 -20.44
C ARG A 369 -9.94 11.72 -19.97
N VAL A 370 -10.65 10.73 -20.50
CA VAL A 370 -10.39 9.30 -20.32
C VAL A 370 -10.19 8.65 -21.68
N GLY A 371 -9.09 7.94 -21.84
CA GLY A 371 -8.81 7.05 -22.96
C GLY A 371 -8.62 5.62 -22.45
N ILE A 372 -8.97 4.62 -23.27
CA ILE A 372 -8.87 3.20 -22.89
C ILE A 372 -8.00 2.47 -23.90
N VAL A 373 -6.89 1.90 -23.41
CA VAL A 373 -6.01 1.01 -24.16
C VAL A 373 -6.09 -0.38 -23.54
N THR A 374 -6.23 -1.39 -24.38
CA THR A 374 -6.18 -2.80 -23.96
C THR A 374 -4.92 -3.47 -24.46
N TYR A 375 -4.49 -4.52 -23.77
CA TYR A 375 -3.57 -5.50 -24.34
C TYR A 375 -4.08 -6.94 -24.19
N ALA A 376 -4.08 -7.66 -25.30
CA ALA A 376 -4.46 -9.07 -25.44
C ALA A 376 -3.92 -9.62 -26.77
N GLY A 377 -2.68 -10.11 -26.76
CA GLY A 377 -1.91 -10.58 -27.93
C GLY A 377 -1.39 -9.45 -28.83
N SER A 378 -2.19 -8.40 -28.98
CA SER A 378 -1.83 -7.08 -29.50
C SER A 378 -2.32 -6.00 -28.55
N ALA A 379 -1.67 -4.84 -28.57
CA ALA A 379 -2.22 -3.62 -27.98
C ALA A 379 -3.27 -2.99 -28.91
N GLY A 380 -4.29 -2.34 -28.34
CA GLY A 380 -5.29 -1.62 -29.12
C GLY A 380 -6.06 -0.58 -28.29
N VAL A 381 -6.24 0.61 -28.87
CA VAL A 381 -7.13 1.64 -28.34
C VAL A 381 -8.57 1.18 -28.51
N VAL A 382 -9.35 1.19 -27.42
CA VAL A 382 -10.78 0.86 -27.36
C VAL A 382 -11.63 2.12 -27.24
N LEU A 383 -11.05 3.17 -26.67
CA LEU A 383 -11.63 4.51 -26.57
C LEU A 383 -10.50 5.54 -26.72
N GLU A 384 -10.63 6.43 -27.70
CA GLU A 384 -9.78 7.62 -27.83
C GLU A 384 -10.01 8.58 -26.64
N MET A 385 -9.16 9.59 -26.43
CA MET A 385 -9.33 10.54 -25.33
C MET A 385 -10.69 11.27 -25.41
N THR A 386 -11.61 10.86 -24.53
CA THR A 386 -13.03 11.22 -24.49
C THR A 386 -13.30 12.02 -23.21
N GLY A 387 -14.25 12.97 -23.21
CA GLY A 387 -14.52 13.79 -22.03
C GLY A 387 -15.05 12.95 -20.87
N ALA A 388 -14.59 13.19 -19.64
CA ALA A 388 -15.09 12.47 -18.46
C ALA A 388 -16.59 12.69 -18.22
N SER A 389 -17.15 13.76 -18.78
CA SER A 389 -18.60 14.05 -18.80
C SER A 389 -19.41 13.13 -19.75
N ASP A 390 -18.78 12.52 -20.76
CA ASP A 390 -19.38 11.58 -21.74
C ASP A 390 -19.48 10.14 -21.17
N VAL A 391 -19.98 10.02 -19.95
CA VAL A 391 -19.94 8.79 -19.12
C VAL A 391 -20.51 7.56 -19.82
N ASP A 392 -21.58 7.69 -20.62
CA ASP A 392 -22.19 6.54 -21.32
C ASP A 392 -21.26 5.91 -22.39
N ASP A 393 -20.39 6.69 -23.04
CA ASP A 393 -19.42 6.17 -24.01
C ASP A 393 -18.24 5.47 -23.30
N ILE A 394 -17.82 5.99 -22.15
CA ILE A 394 -16.79 5.38 -21.30
C ILE A 394 -17.30 4.08 -20.65
N GLU A 395 -18.50 4.11 -20.05
CA GLU A 395 -19.17 2.92 -19.50
C GLU A 395 -19.37 1.88 -20.60
N GLY A 396 -19.86 2.30 -21.77
CA GLY A 396 -20.04 1.43 -22.93
C GLY A 396 -18.72 0.81 -23.40
N ALA A 397 -17.60 1.53 -23.37
CA ALA A 397 -16.28 1.01 -23.70
C ALA A 397 -15.78 -0.02 -22.67
N LEU A 398 -15.90 0.28 -21.37
CA LEU A 398 -15.56 -0.64 -20.27
C LEU A 398 -16.43 -1.91 -20.32
N GLN A 399 -17.72 -1.79 -20.60
CA GLN A 399 -18.63 -2.93 -20.71
C GLN A 399 -18.25 -3.87 -21.87
N ARG A 400 -17.85 -3.33 -23.02
CA ARG A 400 -17.41 -4.12 -24.20
C ARG A 400 -16.14 -4.96 -23.98
N LEU A 401 -15.35 -4.71 -22.94
CA LEU A 401 -14.12 -5.47 -22.67
C LEU A 401 -14.40 -6.93 -22.30
N SER A 402 -13.61 -7.85 -22.83
CA SER A 402 -13.70 -9.30 -22.56
C SER A 402 -12.32 -9.92 -22.48
N ALA A 403 -12.15 -10.90 -21.59
CA ALA A 403 -10.87 -11.56 -21.34
C ALA A 403 -10.55 -12.63 -22.41
N GLY A 404 -9.32 -12.65 -22.92
CA GLY A 404 -8.82 -13.61 -23.89
C GLY A 404 -7.43 -13.29 -24.44
N GLY A 405 -6.78 -14.27 -25.07
CA GLY A 405 -5.45 -14.08 -25.66
C GLY A 405 -4.30 -14.10 -24.64
N SER A 406 -3.10 -13.73 -25.12
CA SER A 406 -1.84 -13.68 -24.36
C SER A 406 -1.45 -12.24 -24.00
N THR A 407 -0.38 -12.02 -23.27
CA THR A 407 0.02 -10.67 -22.83
C THR A 407 1.02 -9.99 -23.80
N ALA A 408 0.88 -8.67 -23.97
CA ALA A 408 1.73 -7.82 -24.82
C ALA A 408 2.00 -6.45 -24.16
N GLY A 409 2.25 -6.43 -22.84
CA GLY A 409 2.20 -5.22 -21.99
C GLY A 409 3.05 -4.05 -22.49
N ALA A 410 4.28 -4.32 -22.97
CA ALA A 410 5.19 -3.30 -23.49
C ALA A 410 4.67 -2.54 -24.74
N ALA A 411 3.74 -3.13 -25.51
CA ALA A 411 3.08 -2.43 -26.61
C ALA A 411 1.90 -1.59 -26.11
N GLY A 412 1.16 -2.10 -25.12
CA GLY A 412 0.06 -1.38 -24.47
C GLY A 412 0.53 -0.13 -23.74
N LEU A 413 1.64 -0.22 -23.00
CA LEU A 413 2.21 0.90 -22.26
C LEU A 413 2.64 2.06 -23.17
N ARG A 414 3.26 1.76 -24.32
CA ARG A 414 3.54 2.79 -25.35
C ARG A 414 2.24 3.42 -25.86
N ALA A 415 1.28 2.59 -26.30
CA ALA A 415 0.02 3.09 -26.83
C ALA A 415 -0.78 3.95 -25.81
N ALA A 416 -0.70 3.65 -24.51
CA ALA A 416 -1.30 4.48 -23.46
C ALA A 416 -0.59 5.85 -23.33
N TYR A 417 0.73 5.87 -23.33
CA TYR A 417 1.51 7.11 -23.32
C TYR A 417 1.43 7.93 -24.61
N ASP A 418 1.19 7.29 -25.74
CA ASP A 418 1.02 7.95 -27.04
C ASP A 418 -0.43 8.47 -27.21
N LEU A 419 -1.41 7.87 -26.50
CA LEU A 419 -2.78 8.35 -26.38
C LEU A 419 -2.94 9.54 -25.41
N ILE A 420 -2.06 9.66 -24.40
CA ILE A 420 -1.91 10.89 -23.59
C ILE A 420 -1.25 12.01 -24.40
N GLY A 421 -0.27 11.67 -25.25
CA GLY A 421 0.53 12.65 -25.97
C GLY A 421 1.37 13.53 -25.03
N ASP A 422 1.69 14.74 -25.48
CA ASP A 422 2.51 15.70 -24.73
C ASP A 422 1.63 16.61 -23.83
N ALA A 423 0.80 16.01 -22.98
CA ALA A 423 -0.23 16.70 -22.17
C ALA A 423 0.28 17.93 -21.38
N LYS A 424 1.56 17.92 -20.97
CA LYS A 424 2.24 19.03 -20.30
C LYS A 424 2.29 20.31 -21.13
N ASP A 425 2.39 20.22 -22.46
CA ASP A 425 2.36 21.37 -23.38
C ASP A 425 0.93 21.89 -23.60
N GLU A 426 -0.11 21.07 -23.33
CA GLU A 426 -1.51 21.51 -23.24
C GLU A 426 -1.86 22.11 -21.86
N GLY A 427 -0.94 22.10 -20.90
CA GLY A 427 -1.17 22.53 -19.51
C GLY A 427 -1.99 21.52 -18.68
N ARG A 428 -2.00 20.25 -19.09
CA ARG A 428 -2.77 19.15 -18.49
C ARG A 428 -1.84 18.16 -17.79
N ILE A 429 -2.38 17.35 -16.87
CA ILE A 429 -1.64 16.30 -16.16
C ILE A 429 -2.01 14.94 -16.75
N GLY A 430 -1.04 14.29 -17.40
CA GLY A 430 -1.23 12.94 -17.95
C GLY A 430 -0.95 11.86 -16.90
N ARG A 431 -1.78 10.81 -16.83
CA ARG A 431 -1.47 9.61 -16.04
C ARG A 431 -1.97 8.34 -16.72
N VAL A 432 -1.07 7.37 -16.90
CA VAL A 432 -1.41 5.99 -17.25
C VAL A 432 -1.80 5.25 -15.98
N ILE A 433 -2.92 4.52 -16.01
CA ILE A 433 -3.31 3.60 -14.94
C ILE A 433 -3.29 2.18 -15.51
N LEU A 434 -2.24 1.43 -15.19
CA LEU A 434 -2.08 0.03 -15.56
C LEU A 434 -2.92 -0.83 -14.62
N ALA A 435 -3.82 -1.65 -15.16
CA ALA A 435 -4.71 -2.52 -14.38
C ALA A 435 -4.60 -3.97 -14.87
N THR A 436 -4.04 -4.87 -14.04
CA THR A 436 -3.60 -6.23 -14.44
C THR A 436 -3.65 -7.23 -13.27
N ASP A 437 -3.59 -8.54 -13.55
CA ASP A 437 -3.40 -9.59 -12.55
C ASP A 437 -1.94 -10.00 -12.31
N GLY A 438 -0.98 -9.31 -12.94
CA GLY A 438 0.46 -9.45 -12.68
C GLY A 438 1.29 -10.06 -13.80
N ASP A 439 0.66 -10.68 -14.81
CA ASP A 439 1.35 -11.26 -15.99
C ASP A 439 1.81 -10.18 -16.99
N PHE A 440 2.48 -9.11 -16.54
CA PHE A 440 2.95 -8.03 -17.42
C PHE A 440 4.18 -8.45 -18.25
N ASN A 441 4.01 -9.45 -19.12
CA ASN A 441 5.02 -9.93 -20.05
C ASN A 441 5.41 -8.84 -21.04
N VAL A 442 6.64 -8.34 -20.88
CA VAL A 442 7.21 -7.24 -21.67
C VAL A 442 8.13 -7.76 -22.76
N GLY A 443 7.72 -7.58 -24.01
CA GLY A 443 8.54 -7.82 -25.20
C GLY A 443 9.60 -6.74 -25.44
N MET A 444 10.33 -6.33 -24.40
CA MET A 444 11.46 -5.40 -24.44
C MET A 444 12.68 -6.05 -23.78
N SER A 445 13.89 -5.68 -24.20
CA SER A 445 15.07 -6.53 -24.00
C SER A 445 15.68 -6.44 -22.59
N SER A 446 15.21 -5.53 -21.73
CA SER A 446 15.57 -5.46 -20.30
C SER A 446 14.57 -4.64 -19.49
N THR A 447 14.55 -4.85 -18.17
CA THR A 447 13.83 -3.98 -17.21
C THR A 447 14.31 -2.53 -17.30
N GLU A 448 15.61 -2.32 -17.52
CA GLU A 448 16.22 -0.99 -17.69
C GLU A 448 15.64 -0.20 -18.86
N GLU A 449 15.41 -0.82 -20.02
CA GLU A 449 14.73 -0.16 -21.15
C GLU A 449 13.32 0.33 -20.79
N MET A 450 12.60 -0.42 -19.95
CA MET A 450 11.27 -0.02 -19.48
C MET A 450 11.36 1.11 -18.46
N LYS A 451 12.27 1.00 -17.48
CA LYS A 451 12.56 2.03 -16.49
C LYS A 451 12.87 3.38 -17.17
N THR A 452 13.88 3.43 -18.04
CA THR A 452 14.27 4.66 -18.74
C THR A 452 13.15 5.23 -19.63
N PHE A 453 12.28 4.39 -20.18
CA PHE A 453 11.12 4.86 -20.95
C PHE A 453 10.04 5.51 -20.06
N ILE A 454 9.77 4.92 -18.88
CA ILE A 454 8.80 5.45 -17.92
C ILE A 454 9.33 6.73 -17.28
N GLU A 455 10.59 6.76 -16.82
CA GLU A 455 11.27 7.96 -16.31
C GLU A 455 11.23 9.11 -17.33
N GLY A 456 11.48 8.82 -18.62
CA GLY A 456 11.41 9.82 -19.69
C GLY A 456 10.00 10.37 -19.94
N LYS A 457 8.96 9.54 -19.77
CA LYS A 457 7.55 9.98 -19.89
C LYS A 457 7.07 10.73 -18.65
N ARG A 458 7.54 10.36 -17.45
CA ARG A 458 7.38 11.14 -16.21
C ARG A 458 7.92 12.55 -16.37
N ASP A 459 9.13 12.69 -16.90
CA ASP A 459 9.77 13.99 -17.11
C ASP A 459 8.99 14.87 -18.13
N SER A 460 8.30 14.26 -19.11
CA SER A 460 7.34 14.93 -19.98
C SER A 460 5.95 15.16 -19.37
N GLY A 461 5.75 14.88 -18.07
CA GLY A 461 4.50 15.14 -17.34
C GLY A 461 3.42 14.06 -17.48
N ALA A 462 3.80 12.85 -17.89
CA ALA A 462 2.90 11.69 -17.98
C ALA A 462 3.33 10.62 -16.95
N TYR A 463 2.56 10.51 -15.87
CA TYR A 463 2.82 9.60 -14.75
C TYR A 463 2.31 8.18 -15.01
N LEU A 464 2.72 7.20 -14.20
CA LEU A 464 2.20 5.83 -14.21
C LEU A 464 1.78 5.40 -12.80
N SER A 465 0.68 4.67 -12.68
CA SER A 465 0.25 4.02 -11.44
C SER A 465 -0.29 2.63 -11.76
N VAL A 466 -0.20 1.70 -10.81
CA VAL A 466 -0.43 0.27 -11.07
C VAL A 466 -1.45 -0.29 -10.10
N LEU A 467 -2.48 -0.96 -10.64
CA LEU A 467 -3.57 -1.58 -9.93
C LEU A 467 -3.56 -3.09 -10.18
N GLY A 468 -3.30 -3.86 -9.13
CA GLY A 468 -3.37 -5.32 -9.16
C GLY A 468 -4.78 -5.83 -8.86
N PHE A 469 -5.19 -6.90 -9.56
CA PHE A 469 -6.50 -7.55 -9.36
C PHE A 469 -6.39 -9.08 -9.32
N GLY A 470 -7.15 -9.73 -8.42
CA GLY A 470 -7.21 -11.18 -8.32
C GLY A 470 -5.91 -11.86 -7.87
N GLN A 471 -5.80 -13.18 -8.06
CA GLN A 471 -4.68 -13.99 -7.53
C GLN A 471 -4.06 -14.96 -8.58
N GLY A 472 -2.93 -15.56 -8.20
CA GLY A 472 -2.24 -16.67 -8.87
C GLY A 472 -1.19 -16.29 -9.92
N ASN A 473 -0.95 -14.99 -10.14
CA ASN A 473 -0.07 -14.39 -11.15
C ASN A 473 0.62 -13.08 -10.68
N TYR A 474 0.31 -12.59 -9.48
CA TYR A 474 0.68 -11.26 -8.99
C TYR A 474 2.19 -11.13 -8.80
N ASN A 475 2.76 -10.04 -9.30
CA ASN A 475 4.21 -9.82 -9.28
C ASN A 475 4.50 -8.47 -8.62
N ASP A 476 4.52 -8.48 -7.29
CA ASP A 476 4.56 -7.31 -6.43
C ASP A 476 5.75 -6.38 -6.76
N ALA A 477 6.96 -6.93 -6.77
CA ALA A 477 8.19 -6.18 -7.05
C ALA A 477 8.18 -5.53 -8.45
N LEU A 478 7.56 -6.16 -9.46
CA LEU A 478 7.39 -5.55 -10.78
C LEU A 478 6.38 -4.41 -10.75
N MET A 479 5.28 -4.54 -10.01
CA MET A 479 4.28 -3.47 -9.88
C MET A 479 4.85 -2.26 -9.14
N GLN A 480 5.52 -2.46 -8.00
CA GLN A 480 6.20 -1.39 -7.26
C GLN A 480 7.25 -0.71 -8.14
N THR A 481 8.12 -1.48 -8.81
CA THR A 481 9.13 -0.95 -9.74
C THR A 481 8.51 -0.09 -10.86
N LEU A 482 7.40 -0.53 -11.45
CA LEU A 482 6.72 0.23 -12.51
C LEU A 482 6.09 1.52 -11.99
N ALA A 483 5.47 1.49 -10.81
CA ALA A 483 4.84 2.64 -10.18
C ALA A 483 5.86 3.69 -9.74
N GLN A 484 6.91 3.28 -9.03
CA GLN A 484 8.02 4.12 -8.55
C GLN A 484 8.72 4.86 -9.71
N ASN A 485 9.11 4.15 -10.78
CA ASN A 485 9.77 4.79 -11.93
C ASN A 485 8.86 5.83 -12.63
N GLY A 486 7.54 5.78 -12.42
CA GLY A 486 6.53 6.65 -13.01
C GLY A 486 5.91 7.67 -12.05
N ASN A 487 6.43 7.82 -10.84
CA ASN A 487 5.91 8.68 -9.77
C ASN A 487 4.39 8.51 -9.55
N GLY A 488 4.02 7.28 -9.20
CA GLY A 488 2.69 6.91 -8.74
C GLY A 488 2.73 5.67 -7.86
N GLN A 489 1.55 5.24 -7.42
CA GLN A 489 1.40 4.19 -6.40
C GLN A 489 1.14 2.81 -7.02
N ALA A 490 1.55 1.75 -6.31
CA ALA A 490 1.10 0.39 -6.57
C ALA A 490 0.05 -0.01 -5.52
N ALA A 491 -1.17 -0.31 -5.98
CA ALA A 491 -2.27 -0.73 -5.10
C ALA A 491 -2.84 -2.08 -5.54
N TYR A 492 -3.28 -2.90 -4.58
CA TYR A 492 -3.96 -4.16 -4.84
C TYR A 492 -5.43 -4.08 -4.45
N ILE A 493 -6.32 -4.32 -5.42
CA ILE A 493 -7.77 -4.20 -5.26
C ILE A 493 -8.37 -5.61 -5.22
N ASP A 494 -8.65 -6.07 -4.00
CA ASP A 494 -9.32 -7.34 -3.70
C ASP A 494 -10.86 -7.21 -3.61
N THR A 495 -11.35 -6.02 -3.28
CA THR A 495 -12.77 -5.73 -2.99
C THR A 495 -13.23 -4.39 -3.57
N LEU A 496 -14.54 -4.20 -3.68
CA LEU A 496 -15.12 -2.91 -4.10
C LEU A 496 -14.96 -1.82 -3.01
N SER A 497 -14.77 -2.20 -1.74
CA SER A 497 -14.38 -1.29 -0.66
C SER A 497 -12.96 -0.77 -0.85
N GLU A 498 -12.03 -1.63 -1.25
CA GLU A 498 -10.66 -1.23 -1.60
C GLU A 498 -10.62 -0.35 -2.83
N ALA A 499 -11.41 -0.68 -3.86
CA ALA A 499 -11.57 0.15 -5.04
C ALA A 499 -12.04 1.58 -4.70
N ARG A 500 -12.97 1.71 -3.73
CA ARG A 500 -13.39 3.02 -3.21
C ARG A 500 -12.24 3.72 -2.48
N LYS A 501 -11.56 3.04 -1.57
CA LYS A 501 -10.43 3.59 -0.83
C LYS A 501 -9.40 4.22 -1.77
N VAL A 502 -8.91 3.44 -2.73
CA VAL A 502 -7.83 3.83 -3.65
C VAL A 502 -8.29 4.86 -4.69
N LEU A 503 -9.47 4.67 -5.31
CA LEU A 503 -9.90 5.44 -6.49
C LEU A 503 -10.96 6.51 -6.21
N VAL A 504 -11.41 6.66 -4.96
CA VAL A 504 -12.34 7.72 -4.54
C VAL A 504 -11.78 8.51 -3.36
N GLU A 505 -11.38 7.85 -2.28
CA GLU A 505 -10.95 8.52 -1.04
C GLU A 505 -9.50 9.01 -1.12
N GLN A 506 -8.59 8.20 -1.67
CA GLN A 506 -7.16 8.51 -1.78
C GLN A 506 -6.74 9.06 -3.16
N LEU A 507 -7.72 9.24 -4.06
CA LEU A 507 -7.49 9.63 -5.46
C LEU A 507 -6.64 10.91 -5.59
N SER A 508 -6.91 11.92 -4.76
CA SER A 508 -6.17 13.18 -4.71
C SER A 508 -4.66 12.97 -4.52
N GLY A 509 -4.29 12.10 -3.60
CA GLY A 509 -2.90 11.77 -3.30
C GLY A 509 -2.26 10.92 -4.39
N ALA A 510 -3.00 9.98 -4.97
CA ALA A 510 -2.52 9.17 -6.09
C ALA A 510 -2.25 10.01 -7.36
N LEU A 511 -3.01 11.09 -7.58
CA LEU A 511 -2.93 11.91 -8.79
C LEU A 511 -1.93 13.08 -8.70
N PHE A 512 -1.89 13.79 -7.57
CA PHE A 512 -1.21 15.10 -7.45
C PHE A 512 -0.04 15.05 -6.45
N PRO A 513 1.22 14.85 -6.89
CA PRO A 513 2.38 14.92 -6.02
C PRO A 513 2.60 16.36 -5.52
N ILE A 514 2.76 16.53 -4.20
CA ILE A 514 3.11 17.80 -3.54
C ILE A 514 4.60 17.89 -3.20
N ALA A 515 5.33 16.77 -3.23
CA ALA A 515 6.78 16.71 -3.25
C ALA A 515 7.29 15.40 -3.90
N ASN A 516 8.52 15.46 -4.38
CA ASN A 516 9.30 14.34 -4.92
C ASN A 516 10.56 14.12 -4.07
N ASP A 517 11.17 12.94 -4.18
CA ASP A 517 12.39 12.55 -3.47
C ASP A 517 12.36 12.87 -1.97
N VAL A 518 11.43 12.23 -1.25
CA VAL A 518 11.15 12.55 0.15
C VAL A 518 11.80 11.55 1.11
N LYS A 519 12.88 12.00 1.76
CA LYS A 519 13.68 11.20 2.71
C LYS A 519 13.37 11.58 4.16
N ILE A 520 13.23 10.58 5.04
CA ILE A 520 13.21 10.77 6.49
C ILE A 520 14.57 10.34 7.07
N GLN A 521 15.11 11.15 7.98
CA GLN A 521 16.24 10.78 8.83
C GLN A 521 15.94 11.09 10.29
N VAL A 522 16.04 10.09 11.16
CA VAL A 522 15.87 10.22 12.62
C VAL A 522 17.22 10.06 13.30
N GLU A 523 17.61 11.04 14.12
CA GLU A 523 18.81 10.99 14.96
C GLU A 523 18.41 10.92 16.44
N PHE A 524 18.77 9.84 17.13
CA PHE A 524 18.46 9.63 18.54
C PHE A 524 19.58 10.15 19.45
N ASN A 525 19.19 10.68 20.61
CA ASN A 525 20.09 11.25 21.60
C ASN A 525 20.69 10.14 22.51
N PRO A 526 22.01 9.87 22.47
CA PRO A 526 22.63 8.79 23.24
C PRO A 526 22.63 9.02 24.77
N ASP A 527 22.43 10.26 25.25
CA ASP A 527 22.30 10.55 26.68
C ASP A 527 20.90 10.16 27.24
N THR A 528 19.92 9.85 26.38
CA THR A 528 18.53 9.53 26.81
C THR A 528 17.98 8.24 26.20
N VAL A 529 18.40 7.84 25.00
CA VAL A 529 18.00 6.60 24.32
C VAL A 529 19.23 5.70 24.15
N ALA A 530 19.17 4.47 24.65
CA ALA A 530 20.28 3.52 24.55
C ALA A 530 20.25 2.72 23.23
N GLU A 531 19.05 2.31 22.83
CA GLU A 531 18.77 1.39 21.72
C GLU A 531 17.48 1.78 21.00
N TYR A 532 17.37 1.46 19.71
CA TYR A 532 16.13 1.61 18.93
C TYR A 532 16.01 0.53 17.84
N ARG A 533 14.81 0.39 17.30
CA ARG A 533 14.45 -0.49 16.17
C ARG A 533 13.31 0.16 15.38
N LEU A 534 13.50 0.37 14.07
CA LEU A 534 12.40 0.73 13.17
C LEU A 534 11.51 -0.50 12.98
N ILE A 535 10.18 -0.32 12.99
CA ILE A 535 9.22 -1.40 12.78
C ILE A 535 8.67 -1.28 11.34
N GLY A 536 8.91 -2.29 10.52
CA GLY A 536 8.68 -2.20 9.07
C GLY A 536 9.82 -1.48 8.36
N TYR A 537 9.56 -1.07 7.12
CA TYR A 537 10.47 -0.34 6.21
C TYR A 537 11.77 -1.08 5.87
N GLU A 538 11.81 -2.41 6.01
CA GLU A 538 13.01 -3.21 5.70
C GLU A 538 13.50 -3.00 4.25
N THR A 539 12.59 -2.95 3.27
CA THR A 539 12.90 -2.73 1.84
C THR A 539 13.05 -1.25 1.46
N ARG A 540 12.82 -0.32 2.40
CA ARG A 540 12.78 1.14 2.18
C ARG A 540 13.87 1.88 2.97
N ALA A 541 14.78 1.15 3.63
CA ALA A 541 15.94 1.70 4.34
C ALA A 541 16.97 2.32 3.37
N LEU A 542 17.66 3.39 3.81
CA LEU A 542 18.67 4.12 3.03
C LEU A 542 19.97 4.29 3.84
N ASP A 543 21.10 4.46 3.15
CA ASP A 543 22.38 4.78 3.82
C ASP A 543 22.36 6.21 4.40
N ARG A 544 23.27 6.52 5.35
CA ARG A 544 23.28 7.83 6.04
C ARG A 544 23.65 8.96 5.09
N GLU A 545 24.57 8.69 4.16
CA GLU A 545 25.01 9.58 3.08
C GLU A 545 23.88 9.92 2.10
N ASP A 546 22.99 8.97 1.81
CA ASP A 546 21.91 9.16 0.82
C ASP A 546 20.91 10.23 1.25
N PHE A 547 20.76 10.47 2.56
CA PHE A 547 19.95 11.58 3.09
C PHE A 547 20.36 12.95 2.54
N ASN A 548 21.59 13.14 2.05
CA ASN A 548 22.03 14.40 1.45
C ASN A 548 22.34 14.29 -0.06
N ASN A 549 21.98 13.15 -0.67
CA ASN A 549 22.27 12.84 -2.07
C ASN A 549 21.02 13.03 -2.93
N ASP A 550 20.85 14.22 -3.51
CA ASP A 550 19.74 14.57 -4.42
C ASP A 550 19.66 13.69 -5.71
N LYS A 551 20.53 12.67 -5.86
CA LYS A 551 20.54 11.69 -6.97
C LYS A 551 19.93 10.33 -6.62
N ILE A 552 19.81 10.00 -5.34
CA ILE A 552 19.06 8.82 -4.90
C ILE A 552 17.62 9.26 -4.79
N ASP A 553 16.71 8.56 -5.45
CA ASP A 553 15.29 8.84 -5.32
C ASP A 553 14.73 8.14 -4.07
N ALA A 554 13.70 8.74 -3.46
CA ALA A 554 13.07 8.27 -2.22
C ALA A 554 11.55 8.45 -2.24
N GLY A 555 10.99 8.51 -3.46
CA GLY A 555 9.55 8.53 -3.69
C GLY A 555 8.86 9.85 -3.35
N GLU A 556 7.56 9.85 -3.62
CA GLU A 556 6.71 11.03 -3.63
C GLU A 556 5.74 11.04 -2.45
N ILE A 557 5.23 12.23 -2.13
CA ILE A 557 4.02 12.37 -1.31
C ILE A 557 2.96 13.10 -2.14
N GLY A 558 1.75 12.54 -2.13
CA GLY A 558 0.56 13.12 -2.75
C GLY A 558 -0.17 14.14 -1.88
N ALA A 559 -1.01 14.96 -2.51
CA ALA A 559 -1.97 15.83 -1.83
C ALA A 559 -2.81 15.05 -0.80
N GLY A 560 -2.84 15.52 0.45
CA GLY A 560 -3.54 14.88 1.57
C GLY A 560 -2.98 13.54 2.05
N HIS A 561 -1.94 12.99 1.39
CA HIS A 561 -1.38 11.69 1.75
C HIS A 561 -0.60 11.74 3.09
N GLN A 562 -0.68 10.67 3.87
CA GLN A 562 -0.05 10.56 5.19
C GLN A 562 0.75 9.27 5.35
N VAL A 563 1.92 9.39 6.01
CA VAL A 563 2.82 8.26 6.28
C VAL A 563 3.23 8.24 7.74
N THR A 564 3.28 7.05 8.33
CA THR A 564 3.45 6.75 9.74
C THR A 564 4.58 5.74 9.93
N ALA A 565 5.64 6.16 10.61
CA ALA A 565 6.71 5.28 11.07
C ALA A 565 6.63 5.06 12.58
N LEU A 566 6.94 3.83 13.02
CA LEU A 566 7.05 3.48 14.43
C LEU A 566 8.47 3.02 14.76
N TYR A 567 9.08 3.63 15.77
CA TYR A 567 10.32 3.14 16.38
C TYR A 567 10.02 2.54 17.75
N GLU A 568 10.46 1.32 18.01
CA GLU A 568 10.67 0.83 19.38
C GLU A 568 11.99 1.42 19.91
N ILE A 569 11.99 1.98 21.11
CA ILE A 569 13.16 2.56 21.77
C ILE A 569 13.33 2.01 23.19
N THR A 570 14.58 1.87 23.63
CA THR A 570 14.94 1.53 25.00
C THR A 570 15.59 2.76 25.66
N PRO A 571 14.93 3.41 26.64
CA PRO A 571 15.52 4.52 27.38
C PRO A 571 16.81 4.15 28.13
N VAL A 572 17.72 5.11 28.29
CA VAL A 572 18.94 4.93 29.11
C VAL A 572 18.54 4.60 30.55
N GLY A 573 19.11 3.53 31.09
CA GLY A 573 18.82 3.03 32.43
C GLY A 573 17.63 2.06 32.53
N SER A 574 16.97 1.71 31.42
CA SER A 574 15.97 0.63 31.39
C SER A 574 16.63 -0.75 31.49
N ASP A 575 16.03 -1.66 32.26
CA ASP A 575 16.41 -3.07 32.34
C ASP A 575 16.04 -3.86 31.07
N ALA A 576 15.17 -3.31 30.21
CA ALA A 576 14.67 -3.94 28.96
C ALA A 576 15.70 -3.91 27.80
N ARG A 577 16.98 -3.89 28.13
CA ARG A 577 18.10 -3.63 27.21
C ARG A 577 18.64 -4.91 26.58
N GLU A 578 18.71 -4.97 25.25
CA GLU A 578 19.16 -6.16 24.52
C GLU A 578 20.68 -6.15 24.22
N ILE A 579 21.25 -4.98 23.87
CA ILE A 579 22.65 -4.88 23.46
C ILE A 579 23.53 -4.52 24.65
N ASN A 580 24.08 -5.57 25.27
CA ASN A 580 25.09 -5.47 26.33
C ASN A 580 26.21 -4.45 25.98
N PRO A 581 26.56 -3.53 26.88
CA PRO A 581 27.69 -2.60 26.70
C PRO A 581 29.00 -3.32 26.35
N LEU A 582 29.79 -2.71 25.45
CA LEU A 582 31.09 -3.26 25.08
C LEU A 582 32.05 -3.14 26.26
N ARG A 583 32.61 -4.28 26.72
CA ARG A 583 33.66 -4.35 27.77
C ARG A 583 34.87 -3.42 27.54
N TYR A 584 35.11 -3.03 26.29
CA TYR A 584 36.22 -2.17 25.86
C TYR A 584 35.73 -0.97 25.01
N GLY A 585 34.44 -0.63 25.05
CA GLY A 585 33.97 0.66 24.54
C GLY A 585 34.39 1.78 25.48
N GLU A 586 34.46 3.01 24.98
CA GLU A 586 34.41 4.16 25.89
C GLU A 586 32.97 4.31 26.39
N ASP A 587 32.79 4.46 27.70
CA ASP A 587 31.50 4.86 28.26
C ASP A 587 31.13 6.23 27.71
N VAL A 588 29.87 6.38 27.25
CA VAL A 588 29.32 7.68 26.83
C VAL A 588 29.36 8.61 28.04
N LYS A 589 30.19 9.66 27.96
CA LYS A 589 30.36 10.63 29.04
C LYS A 589 29.17 11.58 29.03
N GLU A 590 28.20 11.33 29.92
CA GLU A 590 26.98 12.13 30.13
C GLU A 590 27.18 13.61 29.79
N THR A 591 26.71 14.03 28.61
CA THR A 591 26.97 15.39 28.14
C THR A 591 25.97 16.35 28.77
N THR A 592 26.41 17.03 29.84
CA THR A 592 25.64 18.00 30.66
C THR A 592 25.24 19.31 29.92
N LYS A 593 24.87 19.21 28.63
CA LYS A 593 24.61 20.33 27.70
C LYS A 593 23.52 20.07 26.63
N MET A 594 22.57 19.16 26.85
CA MET A 594 21.32 19.10 26.05
C MET A 594 20.07 19.13 26.93
N SER A 595 18.91 19.31 26.28
CA SER A 595 17.62 19.55 26.95
C SER A 595 17.13 18.32 27.71
N VAL A 596 16.67 18.52 28.95
CA VAL A 596 16.07 17.45 29.75
C VAL A 596 14.74 17.04 29.09
N GLY A 597 14.67 15.82 28.57
CA GLY A 597 13.49 15.29 27.88
C GLY A 597 13.51 15.42 26.35
N GLU A 598 14.68 15.60 25.73
CA GLU A 598 14.86 15.48 24.27
C GLU A 598 15.46 14.11 23.92
N LEU A 599 14.68 13.26 23.25
CA LEU A 599 15.02 11.88 22.89
C LEU A 599 15.73 11.75 21.53
N GLY A 600 15.58 12.77 20.67
CA GLY A 600 16.12 12.76 19.31
C GLY A 600 15.47 13.83 18.43
N TYR A 601 15.70 13.73 17.13
CA TYR A 601 15.26 14.72 16.16
C TYR A 601 14.88 14.04 14.83
N VAL A 602 13.71 14.41 14.29
CA VAL A 602 13.22 13.98 12.97
C VAL A 602 13.61 15.05 11.95
N ASN A 603 14.26 14.64 10.87
CA ASN A 603 14.58 15.45 9.71
C ASN A 603 13.82 14.94 8.49
N LEU A 604 13.09 15.82 7.80
CA LEU A 604 12.41 15.52 6.53
C LEU A 604 13.07 16.34 5.42
N ARG A 605 13.62 15.66 4.41
CA ARG A 605 14.17 16.27 3.20
C ARG A 605 13.23 15.97 2.02
N TYR A 606 12.97 16.96 1.17
CA TYR A 606 12.06 16.82 0.03
C TYR A 606 12.38 17.84 -1.07
N LYS A 607 11.96 17.58 -2.32
CA LYS A 607 11.98 18.55 -3.44
C LYS A 607 10.53 18.94 -3.79
N LYS A 608 10.23 20.21 -4.09
CA LYS A 608 8.91 20.54 -4.67
C LYS A 608 8.82 20.00 -6.12
N PRO A 609 7.62 19.73 -6.65
CA PRO A 609 7.46 19.25 -8.03
C PRO A 609 8.13 20.20 -9.03
N GLY A 610 9.06 19.66 -9.82
CA GLY A 610 9.87 20.43 -10.78
C GLY A 610 11.09 21.18 -10.21
N GLU A 611 11.30 21.21 -8.88
CA GLU A 611 12.53 21.72 -8.28
C GLU A 611 13.63 20.64 -8.24
N THR A 612 14.87 21.02 -8.57
CA THR A 612 16.03 20.11 -8.60
C THR A 612 16.88 20.13 -7.33
N LYS A 613 16.53 20.96 -6.34
CA LYS A 613 17.22 21.08 -5.06
C LYS A 613 16.26 20.74 -3.93
N SER A 614 16.72 19.96 -2.97
CA SER A 614 15.89 19.64 -1.81
C SER A 614 15.91 20.72 -0.72
N LYS A 615 14.77 20.86 -0.04
CA LYS A 615 14.60 21.54 1.24
C LYS A 615 14.77 20.56 2.40
N LEU A 616 14.99 21.10 3.60
CA LEU A 616 15.09 20.34 4.85
C LEU A 616 14.24 21.02 5.92
N ILE A 617 13.33 20.29 6.54
CA ILE A 617 12.60 20.70 7.75
C ILE A 617 12.89 19.70 8.89
N GLY A 618 12.65 20.12 10.14
CA GLY A 618 13.02 19.32 11.31
C GLY A 618 12.06 19.47 12.49
N THR A 619 11.99 18.45 13.33
CA THR A 619 11.07 18.38 14.48
C THR A 619 11.69 17.57 15.61
N ALA A 620 11.76 18.15 16.82
CA ALA A 620 12.34 17.48 17.98
C ALA A 620 11.41 16.38 18.53
N ILE A 621 12.00 15.25 18.94
CA ILE A 621 11.33 14.17 19.63
C ILE A 621 11.46 14.43 21.14
N HIS A 622 10.38 14.85 21.77
CA HIS A 622 10.34 15.04 23.22
C HIS A 622 9.83 13.78 23.93
N SER A 623 10.28 13.58 25.17
CA SER A 623 9.82 12.50 26.04
C SER A 623 8.32 12.61 26.29
N GLY A 624 7.60 11.50 26.09
CA GLY A 624 6.17 11.39 26.38
C GLY A 624 5.85 11.70 27.85
N SER A 625 4.66 12.25 28.10
CA SER A 625 4.19 12.64 29.44
C SER A 625 2.79 12.13 29.78
N GLY A 626 2.28 11.17 29.01
CA GLY A 626 0.95 10.58 29.18
C GLY A 626 0.79 9.27 28.38
N PRO A 627 -0.36 8.60 28.50
CA PRO A 627 -0.67 7.41 27.73
C PRO A 627 -0.83 7.73 26.23
N ALA A 628 -0.74 6.69 25.40
CA ALA A 628 -1.05 6.77 23.98
C ALA A 628 -2.46 7.33 23.72
N ASP A 629 -2.63 8.12 22.65
CA ASP A 629 -3.94 8.39 22.08
C ASP A 629 -4.53 7.14 21.39
N SER A 630 -5.79 7.23 20.96
CA SER A 630 -6.49 6.15 20.23
C SER A 630 -5.70 5.69 19.01
N ASP A 631 -5.17 6.64 18.26
CA ASP A 631 -4.62 6.40 16.93
C ASP A 631 -3.18 5.88 17.03
N ALA A 632 -2.44 6.29 18.05
CA ALA A 632 -1.17 5.69 18.48
C ALA A 632 -1.36 4.25 19.00
N SER A 633 -2.40 4.02 19.81
CA SER A 633 -2.76 2.68 20.32
C SER A 633 -3.18 1.74 19.19
N PHE A 634 -3.94 2.24 18.21
CA PHE A 634 -4.35 1.48 17.04
C PHE A 634 -3.17 1.17 16.11
N ALA A 635 -2.31 2.15 15.84
CA ALA A 635 -1.05 1.93 15.11
C ALA A 635 -0.18 0.85 15.77
N ALA A 636 -0.04 0.89 17.10
CA ALA A 636 0.69 -0.13 17.84
C ALA A 636 0.01 -1.53 17.75
N ALA A 637 -1.31 -1.61 17.81
CA ALA A 637 -2.03 -2.87 17.64
C ALA A 637 -1.81 -3.50 16.25
N ILE A 638 -1.86 -2.68 15.20
CA ILE A 638 -1.60 -3.10 13.81
C ILE A 638 -0.12 -3.47 13.61
N ALA A 639 0.82 -2.72 14.19
CA ALA A 639 2.24 -3.04 14.13
C ALA A 639 2.60 -4.34 14.87
N GLY A 640 1.95 -4.61 16.00
CA GLY A 640 2.04 -5.89 16.70
C GLY A 640 1.42 -7.02 15.87
N PHE A 641 0.25 -6.80 15.26
CA PHE A 641 -0.40 -7.77 14.37
C PHE A 641 0.48 -8.13 13.15
N GLY A 642 1.08 -7.14 12.49
CA GLY A 642 2.03 -7.38 11.39
C GLY A 642 3.26 -8.17 11.84
N GLN A 643 3.83 -7.85 13.01
CA GLN A 643 4.94 -8.62 13.59
C GLN A 643 4.52 -10.07 13.92
N LEU A 644 3.31 -10.31 14.44
CA LEU A 644 2.81 -11.67 14.70
C LEU A 644 2.68 -12.52 13.43
N MET A 645 2.30 -11.92 12.30
CA MET A 645 2.19 -12.61 11.01
C MET A 645 3.55 -12.80 10.30
N LYS A 646 4.54 -11.95 10.59
CA LYS A 646 5.86 -11.97 9.97
C LYS A 646 6.90 -12.71 10.80
N ASP A 647 7.21 -12.22 11.99
CA ASP A 647 8.16 -12.82 12.93
C ASP A 647 7.95 -12.21 14.34
N ASN A 648 7.57 -13.04 15.32
CA ASN A 648 7.17 -12.57 16.64
C ASN A 648 8.34 -12.38 17.64
N ARG A 649 9.61 -12.50 17.23
CA ARG A 649 10.79 -12.51 18.12
C ARG A 649 10.91 -11.34 19.10
N TYR A 650 10.32 -10.19 18.78
CA TYR A 650 10.38 -8.97 19.60
C TYR A 650 9.14 -8.72 20.48
N LEU A 651 8.13 -9.61 20.41
CA LEU A 651 6.82 -9.43 21.08
C LEU A 651 6.70 -10.18 22.42
N GLY A 652 7.67 -11.01 22.79
CA GLY A 652 7.59 -11.82 24.01
C GLY A 652 6.40 -12.78 24.00
N ASP A 653 5.55 -12.69 25.02
CA ASP A 653 4.31 -13.49 25.16
C ASP A 653 3.07 -12.82 24.53
N TRP A 654 3.20 -11.63 23.91
CA TRP A 654 2.08 -10.85 23.35
C TRP A 654 1.49 -11.54 22.11
N SER A 655 0.15 -11.61 22.02
CA SER A 655 -0.55 -12.50 21.09
C SER A 655 -1.61 -11.81 20.22
N TYR A 656 -2.19 -12.55 19.26
CA TYR A 656 -3.34 -12.10 18.48
C TYR A 656 -4.56 -11.71 19.36
N ALA A 657 -4.66 -12.24 20.59
CA ALA A 657 -5.69 -11.83 21.54
C ALA A 657 -5.48 -10.39 22.04
N ASP A 658 -4.23 -10.03 22.31
CA ASP A 658 -3.82 -8.74 22.86
C ASP A 658 -3.85 -7.68 21.75
N ALA A 659 -3.43 -8.04 20.53
CA ALA A 659 -3.62 -7.24 19.33
C ALA A 659 -5.10 -6.88 19.10
N ALA A 660 -6.00 -7.87 19.14
CA ALA A 660 -7.43 -7.66 18.94
C ALA A 660 -8.06 -6.82 20.07
N ALA A 661 -7.63 -7.04 21.32
CA ALA A 661 -8.10 -6.25 22.46
C ALA A 661 -7.66 -4.78 22.36
N LEU A 662 -6.40 -4.52 22.03
CA LEU A 662 -5.87 -3.17 21.87
C LEU A 662 -6.57 -2.45 20.71
N ALA A 663 -6.63 -3.05 19.52
CA ALA A 663 -7.31 -2.49 18.35
C ALA A 663 -8.81 -2.23 18.60
N SER A 664 -9.52 -3.17 19.26
CA SER A 664 -10.94 -2.98 19.62
C SER A 664 -11.15 -1.82 20.58
N SER A 665 -10.23 -1.62 21.54
CA SER A 665 -10.32 -0.53 22.52
C SER A 665 -9.96 0.85 21.96
N SER A 666 -9.28 0.90 20.81
CA SER A 666 -8.65 2.09 20.24
C SER A 666 -9.15 2.47 18.84
N MET A 667 -10.14 1.73 18.31
CA MET A 667 -10.71 1.87 16.96
C MET A 667 -11.01 3.31 16.52
N GLY A 668 -11.44 4.19 17.43
CA GLY A 668 -11.62 5.62 17.14
C GLY A 668 -12.80 5.91 16.20
N SER A 669 -12.59 6.81 15.24
CA SER A 669 -13.57 7.07 14.17
C SER A 669 -13.32 6.10 13.00
N ASP A 670 -14.39 5.52 12.46
CA ASP A 670 -14.33 4.63 11.30
C ASP A 670 -15.59 4.75 10.44
N PRO A 671 -15.70 5.77 9.58
CA PRO A 671 -16.91 6.04 8.80
C PRO A 671 -17.16 5.03 7.67
N PHE A 672 -16.13 4.28 7.26
CA PHE A 672 -16.18 3.34 6.14
C PHE A 672 -16.01 1.86 6.54
N GLY A 673 -15.58 1.57 7.78
CA GLY A 673 -15.47 0.23 8.34
C GLY A 673 -14.09 -0.42 8.23
N TYR A 674 -13.05 0.32 7.82
CA TYR A 674 -11.70 -0.20 7.62
C TYR A 674 -11.05 -0.69 8.92
N ARG A 675 -11.16 0.11 10.00
CA ARG A 675 -10.60 -0.26 11.32
C ARG A 675 -11.42 -1.36 12.00
N HIS A 676 -12.72 -1.42 11.71
CA HIS A 676 -13.58 -2.53 12.12
C HIS A 676 -13.21 -3.83 11.41
N GLU A 677 -13.01 -3.80 10.09
CA GLU A 677 -12.55 -4.96 9.32
C GLU A 677 -11.20 -5.47 9.83
N ALA A 678 -10.27 -4.57 10.15
CA ALA A 678 -8.99 -4.92 10.75
C ALA A 678 -9.15 -5.71 12.06
N VAL A 679 -10.04 -5.28 12.96
CA VAL A 679 -10.35 -6.02 14.20
C VAL A 679 -10.95 -7.39 13.91
N GLN A 680 -11.81 -7.53 12.89
CA GLN A 680 -12.33 -8.84 12.48
C GLN A 680 -11.22 -9.75 11.90
N MET A 681 -10.28 -9.20 11.12
CA MET A 681 -9.13 -9.94 10.60
C MET A 681 -8.22 -10.45 11.70
N ILE A 682 -7.91 -9.63 12.72
CA ILE A 682 -7.11 -10.09 13.87
C ILE A 682 -7.81 -11.22 14.62
N HIS A 683 -9.14 -11.13 14.84
CA HIS A 683 -9.92 -12.21 15.45
C HIS A 683 -10.01 -13.48 14.60
N LEU A 684 -10.03 -13.35 13.26
CA LEU A 684 -9.99 -14.50 12.37
C LEU A 684 -8.61 -15.16 12.39
N MET A 685 -7.52 -14.38 12.38
CA MET A 685 -6.15 -14.89 12.55
C MET A 685 -5.97 -15.59 13.91
N GLN A 686 -6.48 -14.99 14.99
CA GLN A 686 -6.57 -15.60 16.34
C GLN A 686 -7.36 -16.92 16.39
N SER A 687 -8.16 -17.21 15.35
CA SER A 687 -8.97 -18.43 15.21
C SER A 687 -8.33 -19.45 14.25
N LEU A 688 -7.46 -19.03 13.33
CA LEU A 688 -6.65 -19.88 12.45
C LEU A 688 -5.38 -20.40 13.16
N ASP A 689 -4.90 -19.68 14.17
CA ASP A 689 -3.76 -20.00 15.05
C ASP A 689 -4.05 -21.12 16.10
N ARG A 690 -5.15 -21.87 15.96
CA ARG A 690 -5.67 -22.82 17.00
C ARG A 690 -5.99 -24.23 16.50
#